data_AF-A0A5D0WHI7-F1
#
_entry.id   AF-A0A5D0WHI7-F1
#
_cell.length_a   1.000
_cell.length_b   1.000
_cell.length_c   1.000
_cell.angle_alpha   90.00
_cell.angle_beta   90.00
_cell.angle_gamma   90.00
#
_symmetry.space_group_name_H-M   'P 1'
#
loop_
_entity.id
_entity.type
_entity.pdbx_description
1 polymer ?
#
loop_
_entity_poly.entity_id
_entity_poly.type
_entity_poly.pdbx_seq_one_letter_code
_entity_poly.pdbx_strand_id
1 'polypeptide(L)'
;MKKSKRLLTSLIVTACLALTAFPASAASEDVIYGKVTKVDGKEVTIAIGTLNQNTGTPGETPGEMPEMLTLTGESSTFTLTDDMAITKASPGQPPEAGTTGGSATATETSATSSKATAADIVVGAVLKITYTTGTDTIASIEIMSGSGSPGAAPGGGGGATVSTGTGAYLLADGESLSGGTYSSTNDDENALRAEGAITAHLNGVTVEKTAGTASSSDASSFYGLNAAILALDNAILNIAGGSVTATAEGANGVFAYNGATINIKDTTINVTGGNAGGIEVAGGGNLYASNLTVNSTVKAAIRSDRGGGTMVVDGGTYTTSGSTGAPAVYSTADITVNDATLNAETSEAIVVEGLNSVTLNNCTVSGNMTGSTGNSDADNIHNVMLYQSMSGDAEVGNSSFEMTDGSLTANSGDMFYVTNTESQIALSNVDLTLAADSNFLTVAGNDGSRGWGTAGSNGGKCSLTASKQTLTGDIAVDAISTLDLILQDSSTFTGSINSDKTTAATLKVTLEKGSSWKLTGDSYITEFDGDASGLDTNGYTLYVNGVAYDGDLAATGNINYATHVQNIGWQNAVSDGALSGTVGQSLRLEGITIESGIDGLGIEYATHVQNIGWQDYVADGTVSGTEGQSLRLEAIKIQLTGTQADKYDVYYRVQVENLGWLGWASNGAESGTAGYGYRLEGIEIVLVEKGTAFDTGSAAFYETAA
;
A
#
# COMPACT_ATOMS: atom_id res chain seq x y z
N MET A 1 -13.02 -22.38 -55.52
CA MET A 1 -12.12 -21.33 -54.97
C MET A 1 -13.01 -20.24 -54.37
N LYS A 2 -13.21 -20.24 -53.04
CA LYS A 2 -12.71 -19.23 -52.05
C LYS A 2 -13.18 -17.79 -52.39
N LYS A 3 -13.97 -17.02 -51.61
CA LYS A 3 -14.10 -16.84 -50.15
C LYS A 3 -15.48 -16.27 -49.72
N SER A 4 -15.81 -16.54 -48.44
CA SER A 4 -16.95 -16.16 -47.55
C SER A 4 -17.01 -14.66 -47.21
N LYS A 5 -18.17 -13.96 -47.26
CA LYS A 5 -19.24 -13.74 -46.22
C LYS A 5 -18.78 -13.00 -44.94
N ARG A 6 -19.32 -11.79 -44.69
CA ARG A 6 -20.26 -11.44 -43.59
C ARG A 6 -20.68 -9.96 -43.65
N LEU A 7 -21.98 -9.74 -43.49
CA LEU A 7 -22.72 -8.48 -43.37
C LEU A 7 -23.17 -8.40 -41.90
N LEU A 8 -23.08 -7.24 -41.23
CA LEU A 8 -23.75 -7.04 -39.94
C LEU A 8 -24.43 -5.66 -39.90
N THR A 9 -25.60 -5.69 -39.28
CA THR A 9 -26.75 -4.79 -39.42
C THR A 9 -26.71 -3.67 -38.38
N SER A 10 -27.06 -2.45 -38.79
CA SER A 10 -27.33 -1.31 -37.91
C SER A 10 -28.82 -1.30 -37.52
N LEU A 11 -29.14 -1.08 -36.25
CA LEU A 11 -30.51 -0.87 -35.78
C LEU A 11 -30.54 0.34 -34.83
N ILE A 12 -31.17 1.41 -35.29
CA ILE A 12 -31.56 2.60 -34.52
C ILE A 12 -33.03 2.41 -34.13
N VAL A 13 -33.39 2.59 -32.85
CA VAL A 13 -34.77 2.85 -32.41
C VAL A 13 -34.76 3.98 -31.38
N THR A 14 -35.47 5.05 -31.75
CA THR A 14 -35.83 6.22 -30.94
C THR A 14 -37.09 5.94 -30.12
N ALA A 15 -37.15 6.40 -28.86
CA ALA A 15 -38.42 6.70 -28.19
C ALA A 15 -38.23 7.78 -27.11
N CYS A 16 -39.23 8.66 -27.03
CA CYS A 16 -39.25 10.00 -26.44
C CYS A 16 -40.16 10.01 -25.20
N LEU A 17 -39.85 10.75 -24.12
CA LEU A 17 -40.88 11.31 -23.23
C LEU A 17 -40.42 12.48 -22.31
N ALA A 18 -41.13 13.60 -22.46
CA ALA A 18 -41.47 14.67 -21.50
C ALA A 18 -40.37 15.52 -20.81
N LEU A 19 -40.22 16.74 -21.34
CA LEU A 19 -39.54 17.89 -20.75
C LEU A 19 -40.56 18.71 -19.90
N THR A 20 -40.35 18.82 -18.59
CA THR A 20 -40.87 19.93 -17.77
C THR A 20 -39.70 20.83 -17.40
N ALA A 21 -39.81 22.11 -17.75
CA ALA A 21 -38.75 23.10 -17.61
C ALA A 21 -38.35 23.36 -16.15
N PHE A 22 -37.06 23.23 -15.88
CA PHE A 22 -36.32 23.85 -14.76
C PHE A 22 -35.18 24.70 -15.37
N PRO A 23 -34.70 25.73 -14.66
CA PRO A 23 -33.90 26.80 -15.26
C PRO A 23 -32.54 26.27 -15.75
N ALA A 24 -31.98 26.96 -16.75
CA ALA A 24 -30.72 26.64 -17.40
C ALA A 24 -29.61 26.33 -16.39
N SER A 25 -29.31 25.03 -16.21
CA SER A 25 -28.06 24.54 -15.67
C SER A 25 -26.99 24.73 -16.75
N ALA A 26 -25.80 25.17 -16.36
CA ALA A 26 -24.64 25.27 -17.23
C ALA A 26 -24.46 23.97 -18.03
N ALA A 27 -24.08 24.08 -19.30
CA ALA A 27 -23.78 22.92 -20.15
C ALA A 27 -22.75 22.04 -19.42
N SER A 28 -23.14 20.82 -19.07
CA SER A 28 -22.22 19.84 -18.52
C SER A 28 -21.26 19.45 -19.65
N GLU A 29 -19.96 19.70 -19.46
CA GLU A 29 -18.93 19.10 -20.30
C GLU A 29 -19.04 17.57 -20.16
N ASP A 30 -18.94 16.84 -21.27
CA ASP A 30 -18.86 15.38 -21.24
C ASP A 30 -17.44 15.03 -20.75
N VAL A 31 -17.32 14.78 -19.44
CA VAL A 31 -16.05 14.48 -18.77
C VAL A 31 -16.03 13.01 -18.37
N ILE A 32 -14.92 12.33 -18.69
CA ILE A 32 -14.61 11.02 -18.12
C ILE A 32 -13.30 11.09 -17.35
N TYR A 33 -13.18 10.23 -16.34
CA TYR A 33 -11.95 10.04 -15.60
C TYR A 33 -11.44 8.62 -15.82
N GLY A 34 -10.13 8.43 -15.88
CA GLY A 34 -9.58 7.09 -15.97
C GLY A 34 -8.08 7.01 -15.70
N LYS A 35 -7.65 5.81 -15.27
CA LYS A 35 -6.24 5.47 -15.04
C LYS A 35 -5.66 4.88 -16.31
N VAL A 36 -4.53 5.39 -16.79
CA VAL A 36 -3.85 4.86 -17.99
C VAL A 36 -3.35 3.46 -17.70
N THR A 37 -3.77 2.49 -18.51
CA THR A 37 -3.38 1.08 -18.40
C THR A 37 -2.43 0.65 -19.51
N LYS A 38 -2.37 1.40 -20.63
CA LYS A 38 -1.46 1.14 -21.74
C LYS A 38 -1.18 2.43 -22.53
N VAL A 39 0.06 2.61 -22.97
CA VAL A 39 0.47 3.62 -23.97
C VAL A 39 1.23 2.91 -25.10
N ASP A 40 0.77 3.05 -26.34
CA ASP A 40 1.33 2.40 -27.53
C ASP A 40 1.49 3.44 -28.66
N GLY A 41 2.66 4.10 -28.69
CA GLY A 41 2.89 5.25 -29.56
C GLY A 41 1.95 6.42 -29.23
N LYS A 42 0.99 6.70 -30.13
CA LYS A 42 -0.05 7.74 -29.91
C LYS A 42 -1.35 7.16 -29.36
N GLU A 43 -1.52 5.84 -29.27
CA GLU A 43 -2.72 5.23 -28.69
C GLU A 43 -2.59 5.08 -27.17
N VAL A 44 -3.60 5.52 -26.44
CA VAL A 44 -3.67 5.47 -24.97
C VAL A 44 -4.93 4.71 -24.57
N THR A 45 -4.78 3.72 -23.70
CA THR A 45 -5.90 3.00 -23.07
C THR A 45 -6.02 3.39 -21.61
N ILE A 46 -7.24 3.68 -21.16
CA ILE A 46 -7.58 3.97 -19.77
C ILE A 46 -8.60 2.96 -19.23
N ALA A 47 -8.50 2.64 -17.94
CA ALA A 47 -9.59 2.07 -17.15
C ALA A 47 -10.44 3.22 -16.60
N ILE A 48 -11.74 3.22 -16.88
CA ILE A 48 -12.65 4.31 -16.52
C ILE A 48 -13.00 4.23 -15.04
N GLY A 49 -12.97 5.36 -14.35
CA GLY A 49 -13.33 5.48 -12.93
C GLY A 49 -14.20 6.69 -12.63
N THR A 50 -14.84 6.68 -11.46
CA THR A 50 -15.51 7.85 -10.89
C THR A 50 -14.57 8.61 -9.96
N LEU A 51 -14.49 9.93 -10.13
CA LEU A 51 -13.68 10.79 -9.27
C LEU A 51 -14.27 10.83 -7.85
N ASN A 52 -13.45 10.48 -6.86
CA ASN A 52 -13.83 10.58 -5.46
C ASN A 52 -13.85 12.05 -5.04
N GLN A 53 -15.00 12.56 -4.60
CA GLN A 53 -15.12 13.95 -4.15
C GLN A 53 -14.52 14.09 -2.75
N ASN A 54 -13.47 14.89 -2.65
CA ASN A 54 -12.80 15.17 -1.39
C ASN A 54 -13.68 16.12 -0.54
N THR A 55 -14.62 15.58 0.24
CA THR A 55 -15.51 16.36 1.12
C THR A 55 -14.97 16.52 2.55
N GLY A 56 -13.64 16.47 2.74
CA GLY A 56 -13.03 16.59 4.06
C GLY A 56 -13.29 17.95 4.72
N THR A 57 -14.19 17.99 5.71
CA THR A 57 -14.20 19.04 6.73
C THR A 57 -12.89 18.99 7.53
N PRO A 58 -12.28 20.13 7.93
CA PRO A 58 -10.97 20.11 8.57
C PRO A 58 -11.08 19.59 10.00
N GLY A 59 -10.67 18.34 10.20
CA GLY A 59 -10.53 17.75 11.52
C GLY A 59 -10.56 16.23 11.48
N GLU A 60 -9.50 15.61 10.96
CA GLU A 60 -8.96 14.30 11.38
C GLU A 60 -7.67 14.00 10.58
N THR A 61 -6.67 13.48 11.29
CA THR A 61 -5.33 12.97 10.91
C THR A 61 -4.64 13.51 9.63
N PRO A 62 -3.54 14.29 9.74
CA PRO A 62 -2.71 14.64 8.59
C PRO A 62 -1.93 13.41 8.11
N GLY A 63 -2.25 12.87 6.93
CA GLY A 63 -1.36 11.88 6.27
C GLY A 63 -1.95 10.98 5.19
N GLU A 64 -3.23 10.64 5.23
CA GLU A 64 -3.83 9.76 4.20
C GLU A 64 -4.46 10.59 3.08
N MET A 65 -3.90 10.51 1.86
CA MET A 65 -4.61 10.98 0.66
C MET A 65 -5.60 9.90 0.22
N PRO A 66 -6.91 10.19 0.10
CA PRO A 66 -7.86 9.20 -0.41
C PRO A 66 -7.53 8.83 -1.87
N GLU A 67 -7.82 7.58 -2.27
CA GLU A 67 -7.72 7.14 -3.67
C GLU A 67 -8.50 8.10 -4.59
N MET A 68 -7.89 8.55 -5.68
CA MET A 68 -8.48 9.58 -6.55
C MET A 68 -9.65 9.05 -7.41
N LEU A 69 -9.65 7.76 -7.75
CA LEU A 69 -10.67 7.12 -8.59
C LEU A 69 -11.15 5.80 -8.00
N THR A 70 -12.46 5.55 -8.08
CA THR A 70 -13.02 4.20 -8.00
C THR A 70 -13.24 3.65 -9.41
N LEU A 71 -12.60 2.54 -9.78
CA LEU A 71 -12.68 1.97 -11.14
C LEU A 71 -14.02 1.26 -11.39
N THR A 72 -14.58 1.46 -12.59
CA THR A 72 -15.89 0.93 -12.99
C THR A 72 -15.82 -0.46 -13.65
N GLY A 73 -14.62 -0.93 -13.99
CA GLY A 73 -14.39 -2.12 -14.82
C GLY A 73 -14.51 -1.87 -16.33
N GLU A 74 -14.90 -0.66 -16.76
CA GLU A 74 -14.92 -0.27 -18.17
C GLU A 74 -13.54 0.26 -18.64
N SER A 75 -13.28 0.21 -19.95
CA SER A 75 -12.07 0.75 -20.55
C SER A 75 -12.36 1.55 -21.81
N SER A 76 -11.49 2.50 -22.12
CA SER A 76 -11.56 3.31 -23.35
C SER A 76 -10.17 3.49 -23.94
N THR A 77 -10.08 3.49 -25.27
CA THR A 77 -8.84 3.74 -26.01
C THR A 77 -9.03 4.94 -26.92
N PHE A 78 -8.08 5.86 -26.93
CA PHE A 78 -8.07 7.05 -27.79
C PHE A 78 -6.68 7.31 -28.37
N THR A 79 -6.62 8.10 -29.44
CA THR A 79 -5.36 8.45 -30.11
C THR A 79 -5.03 9.93 -29.88
N LEU A 80 -3.82 10.21 -29.40
CA LEU A 80 -3.29 11.55 -29.22
C LEU A 80 -3.02 12.24 -30.57
N THR A 81 -3.30 13.53 -30.65
CA THR A 81 -2.98 14.37 -31.82
C THR A 81 -2.03 15.50 -31.42
N ASP A 82 -1.26 16.03 -32.37
CA ASP A 82 -0.20 17.01 -32.08
C ASP A 82 -0.75 18.37 -31.60
N ASP A 83 -2.02 18.65 -31.89
CA ASP A 83 -2.72 19.90 -31.52
C ASP A 83 -3.56 19.76 -30.23
N MET A 84 -3.51 18.61 -29.57
CA MET A 84 -4.33 18.31 -28.41
C MET A 84 -3.91 19.14 -27.19
N ALA A 85 -4.86 19.81 -26.54
CA ALA A 85 -4.58 20.57 -25.34
C ALA A 85 -4.37 19.63 -24.15
N ILE A 86 -3.12 19.52 -23.69
CA ILE A 86 -2.75 18.70 -22.53
C ILE A 86 -2.20 19.60 -21.42
N THR A 87 -2.75 19.45 -20.22
CA THR A 87 -2.35 20.18 -19.02
C THR A 87 -2.11 19.22 -17.86
N LYS A 88 -1.37 19.66 -16.84
CA LYS A 88 -1.12 18.90 -15.61
C LYS A 88 -1.54 19.71 -14.39
N ALA A 89 -2.21 19.09 -13.43
CA ALA A 89 -2.60 19.74 -12.17
C ALA A 89 -1.34 20.04 -11.32
N SER A 90 -1.27 21.23 -10.70
CA SER A 90 -0.17 21.55 -9.76
C SER A 90 -0.55 21.14 -8.33
N PRO A 91 0.37 20.56 -7.53
CA PRO A 91 0.15 20.40 -6.09
C PRO A 91 0.00 21.78 -5.43
N GLY A 92 -1.03 21.96 -4.61
CA GLY A 92 -1.21 23.20 -3.85
C GLY A 92 -0.04 23.42 -2.89
N GLN A 93 0.68 24.54 -3.04
CA GLN A 93 1.74 24.92 -2.12
C GLN A 93 1.14 25.24 -0.73
N PRO A 94 1.65 24.69 0.39
CA PRO A 94 1.25 25.15 1.71
C PRO A 94 1.67 26.62 1.89
N PRO A 95 0.93 27.45 2.66
CA PRO A 95 1.33 28.83 2.89
C PRO A 95 2.69 28.87 3.59
N GLU A 96 3.63 29.68 3.07
CA GLU A 96 4.85 30.02 3.78
C GLU A 96 4.52 30.64 5.15
N ALA A 97 5.17 30.16 6.20
CA ALA A 97 5.10 30.74 7.53
C ALA A 97 5.83 32.11 7.56
N GLY A 98 5.14 33.15 7.10
CA GLY A 98 5.54 34.54 7.23
C GLY A 98 4.99 35.17 8.51
N THR A 99 5.89 35.64 9.37
CA THR A 99 5.59 36.34 10.61
C THR A 99 4.78 37.64 10.42
N THR A 100 3.89 37.89 11.39
CA THR A 100 3.20 39.16 11.75
C THR A 100 1.93 39.58 10.98
N GLY A 101 0.78 39.30 11.61
CA GLY A 101 -0.27 40.28 11.93
C GLY A 101 -1.11 40.88 10.80
N GLY A 102 -2.34 40.38 10.62
CA GLY A 102 -3.40 41.12 9.93
C GLY A 102 -4.57 40.25 9.47
N SER A 103 -5.76 40.53 10.01
CA SER A 103 -7.05 39.93 9.63
C SER A 103 -7.40 40.20 8.17
N ALA A 104 -7.69 39.15 7.38
CA ALA A 104 -8.49 39.25 6.16
C ALA A 104 -9.13 37.89 5.78
N THR A 105 -10.36 38.00 5.30
CA THR A 105 -11.33 36.97 4.87
C THR A 105 -10.81 35.98 3.82
N ALA A 106 -11.22 34.71 3.95
CA ALA A 106 -10.98 33.64 2.99
C ALA A 106 -11.70 33.90 1.65
N THR A 107 -10.95 33.87 0.55
CA THR A 107 -11.45 33.75 -0.83
C THR A 107 -10.91 32.45 -1.40
N GLU A 108 -11.79 31.68 -2.07
CA GLU A 108 -11.49 30.40 -2.71
C GLU A 108 -10.27 30.49 -3.65
N THR A 109 -9.30 29.59 -3.46
CA THR A 109 -8.11 29.48 -4.29
C THR A 109 -8.41 28.57 -5.48
N SER A 110 -8.40 29.13 -6.70
CA SER A 110 -8.53 28.36 -7.95
C SER A 110 -7.28 27.51 -8.20
N ALA A 111 -7.44 26.22 -8.48
CA ALA A 111 -6.34 25.33 -8.86
C ALA A 111 -5.68 25.80 -10.16
N THR A 112 -4.35 25.90 -10.18
CA THR A 112 -3.58 26.31 -11.37
C THR A 112 -3.03 25.08 -12.11
N SER A 113 -3.42 24.90 -13.38
CA SER A 113 -2.88 23.86 -14.27
C SER A 113 -1.67 24.36 -15.07
N SER A 114 -0.62 23.54 -15.24
CA SER A 114 0.54 23.83 -16.08
C SER A 114 0.44 23.15 -17.45
N LYS A 115 1.15 23.64 -18.47
CA LYS A 115 1.16 23.07 -19.82
C LYS A 115 1.92 21.72 -19.82
N ALA A 116 1.34 20.68 -20.41
CA ALA A 116 1.94 19.35 -20.54
C ALA A 116 1.88 18.87 -22.01
N THR A 117 2.44 17.69 -22.27
CA THR A 117 2.61 17.09 -23.59
C THR A 117 2.11 15.64 -23.61
N ALA A 118 2.00 15.06 -24.80
CA ALA A 118 1.66 13.65 -24.99
C ALA A 118 2.63 12.70 -24.27
N ALA A 119 3.90 13.10 -24.11
CA ALA A 119 4.91 12.30 -23.41
C ALA A 119 4.66 12.21 -21.90
N ASP A 120 3.88 13.13 -21.33
CA ASP A 120 3.55 13.15 -19.91
C ASP A 120 2.40 12.18 -19.55
N ILE A 121 1.75 11.58 -20.56
CA ILE A 121 0.71 10.57 -20.38
C ILE A 121 1.38 9.20 -20.36
N VAL A 122 1.58 8.67 -19.16
CA VAL A 122 2.28 7.41 -18.89
C VAL A 122 1.35 6.40 -18.22
N VAL A 123 1.66 5.10 -18.31
CA VAL A 123 0.92 4.04 -17.60
C VAL A 123 0.89 4.36 -16.11
N GLY A 124 -0.29 4.25 -15.49
CA GLY A 124 -0.54 4.64 -14.10
C GLY A 124 -1.08 6.05 -13.91
N ALA A 125 -0.96 6.96 -14.89
CA ALA A 125 -1.47 8.32 -14.77
C ALA A 125 -3.01 8.36 -14.68
N VAL A 126 -3.57 9.25 -13.85
CA VAL A 126 -5.00 9.55 -13.82
C VAL A 126 -5.28 10.74 -14.72
N LEU A 127 -6.17 10.55 -15.68
CA LEU A 127 -6.58 11.57 -16.63
C LEU A 127 -8.01 12.01 -16.35
N LYS A 128 -8.25 13.32 -16.44
CA LYS A 128 -9.56 13.92 -16.68
C LYS A 128 -9.63 14.28 -18.17
N ILE A 129 -10.52 13.62 -18.90
CA ILE A 129 -10.67 13.80 -20.34
C ILE A 129 -11.97 14.53 -20.60
N THR A 130 -11.89 15.66 -21.29
CA THR A 130 -13.04 16.51 -21.62
C THR A 130 -13.34 16.40 -23.11
N TYR A 131 -14.55 15.99 -23.47
CA TYR A 131 -15.00 15.91 -24.86
C TYR A 131 -15.68 17.20 -25.33
N THR A 132 -15.58 17.49 -26.62
CA THR A 132 -16.35 18.56 -27.26
C THR A 132 -17.82 18.15 -27.27
N THR A 133 -18.68 18.93 -26.62
CA THR A 133 -20.09 18.62 -26.37
C THR A 133 -20.81 18.08 -27.62
N GLY A 134 -21.40 16.88 -27.49
CA GLY A 134 -22.15 16.23 -28.57
C GLY A 134 -21.31 15.57 -29.65
N THR A 135 -20.00 15.34 -29.40
CA THR A 135 -19.09 14.63 -30.30
C THR A 135 -18.16 13.69 -29.53
N ASP A 136 -17.59 12.69 -30.20
CA ASP A 136 -16.54 11.82 -29.63
C ASP A 136 -15.12 12.44 -29.74
N THR A 137 -15.03 13.76 -29.98
CA THR A 137 -13.75 14.46 -30.14
C THR A 137 -13.28 15.02 -28.80
N ILE A 138 -12.10 14.59 -28.33
CA ILE A 138 -11.52 15.10 -27.09
C ILE A 138 -11.08 16.55 -27.27
N ALA A 139 -11.59 17.45 -26.43
CA ALA A 139 -11.25 18.86 -26.39
C ALA A 139 -9.96 19.13 -25.61
N SER A 140 -9.80 18.47 -24.45
CA SER A 140 -8.61 18.60 -23.60
C SER A 140 -8.39 17.39 -22.71
N ILE A 141 -7.13 17.17 -22.33
CA ILE A 141 -6.73 16.18 -21.34
C ILE A 141 -6.02 16.92 -20.19
N GLU A 142 -6.49 16.69 -18.97
CA GLU A 142 -5.83 17.13 -17.76
C GLU A 142 -5.26 15.91 -17.02
N ILE A 143 -3.94 15.88 -16.82
CA ILE A 143 -3.25 14.86 -16.03
C ILE A 143 -3.41 15.24 -14.55
N MET A 144 -4.20 14.45 -13.83
CA MET A 144 -4.58 14.68 -12.44
C MET A 144 -3.57 14.04 -11.47
N SER A 145 -2.96 12.91 -11.85
CA SER A 145 -1.79 12.31 -11.23
C SER A 145 -0.99 11.54 -12.28
N GLY A 146 0.33 11.41 -12.11
CA GLY A 146 1.20 10.59 -12.97
C GLY A 146 2.04 9.67 -12.10
N SER A 147 2.51 8.53 -12.62
CA SER A 147 3.67 7.84 -12.04
C SER A 147 4.75 8.89 -11.80
N GLY A 148 5.29 8.94 -10.58
CA GLY A 148 6.00 10.09 -10.02
C GLY A 148 6.75 10.92 -11.06
N SER A 149 6.27 12.14 -11.34
CA SER A 149 7.21 13.18 -11.78
C SER A 149 8.04 13.55 -10.56
N PRO A 150 9.34 13.84 -10.75
CA PRO A 150 10.31 14.00 -9.67
C PRO A 150 9.72 14.91 -8.61
N GLY A 151 9.35 14.30 -7.47
CA GLY A 151 9.05 15.05 -6.28
C GLY A 151 10.19 16.04 -6.09
N ALA A 152 9.85 17.31 -5.83
CA ALA A 152 10.85 18.23 -5.34
C ALA A 152 11.57 17.53 -4.18
N ALA A 153 12.88 17.38 -4.31
CA ALA A 153 13.72 16.63 -3.38
C ALA A 153 13.24 16.90 -1.94
N PRO A 154 12.92 15.86 -1.15
CA PRO A 154 12.46 16.06 0.21
C PRO A 154 13.48 16.91 0.97
N GLY A 155 13.06 18.10 1.41
CA GLY A 155 13.76 18.88 2.44
C GLY A 155 15.23 19.24 2.17
N GLY A 156 15.63 19.54 0.93
CA GLY A 156 16.93 20.14 0.64
C GLY A 156 16.87 21.67 0.66
N GLY A 157 17.11 22.31 1.80
CA GLY A 157 17.20 23.76 1.88
C GLY A 157 18.26 24.34 0.93
N GLY A 158 17.81 25.06 -0.10
CA GLY A 158 18.57 26.08 -0.83
C GLY A 158 19.57 25.60 -1.89
N GLY A 159 19.31 25.92 -3.15
CA GLY A 159 20.31 26.36 -4.16
C GLY A 159 21.67 25.65 -4.27
N ALA A 160 21.80 24.37 -3.93
CA ALA A 160 23.05 23.63 -4.05
C ALA A 160 23.10 22.91 -5.41
N THR A 161 24.14 23.18 -6.19
CA THR A 161 24.51 22.38 -7.37
C THR A 161 24.87 20.96 -6.92
N VAL A 162 24.15 19.95 -7.42
CA VAL A 162 24.53 18.53 -7.23
C VAL A 162 25.83 18.22 -7.99
N SER A 163 26.68 17.38 -7.42
CA SER A 163 27.96 17.00 -8.04
C SER A 163 27.83 15.68 -8.79
N THR A 164 28.03 15.69 -10.10
CA THR A 164 28.00 14.50 -10.97
C THR A 164 29.39 14.14 -11.51
N GLY A 165 30.44 14.83 -11.09
CA GLY A 165 31.80 14.63 -11.58
C GLY A 165 32.06 15.17 -12.99
N THR A 166 33.26 14.90 -13.51
CA THR A 166 33.66 15.15 -14.90
C THR A 166 33.59 13.87 -15.74
N GLY A 167 33.78 13.95 -17.06
CA GLY A 167 33.91 12.76 -17.93
C GLY A 167 35.29 12.70 -18.57
N ALA A 168 35.98 11.56 -18.43
CA ALA A 168 37.23 11.31 -19.16
C ALA A 168 36.98 11.25 -20.67
N TYR A 169 35.84 10.67 -21.05
CA TYR A 169 35.32 10.72 -22.41
C TYR A 169 33.89 11.27 -22.40
N LEU A 170 33.72 12.42 -23.05
CA LEU A 170 32.42 13.08 -23.25
C LEU A 170 31.88 12.68 -24.62
N LEU A 171 30.73 12.01 -24.64
CA LEU A 171 30.07 11.59 -25.86
C LEU A 171 29.45 12.77 -26.59
N ALA A 172 29.56 12.79 -27.91
CA ALA A 172 28.90 13.75 -28.78
C ALA A 172 27.54 13.24 -29.28
N ASP A 173 26.65 14.16 -29.66
CA ASP A 173 25.39 13.79 -30.31
C ASP A 173 25.61 13.07 -31.64
N GLY A 174 24.90 11.95 -31.83
CA GLY A 174 25.04 11.04 -32.95
C GLY A 174 26.30 10.17 -32.94
N GLU A 175 27.13 10.23 -31.90
CA GLU A 175 28.38 9.48 -31.84
C GLU A 175 28.14 7.98 -31.73
N SER A 176 28.95 7.20 -32.45
CA SER A 176 28.94 5.74 -32.37
C SER A 176 30.35 5.19 -32.17
N LEU A 177 30.58 4.62 -30.99
CA LEU A 177 31.82 3.93 -30.65
C LEU A 177 31.66 2.43 -30.91
N SER A 178 32.69 1.81 -31.47
CA SER A 178 32.70 0.38 -31.78
C SER A 178 34.02 -0.25 -31.33
N GLY A 179 33.97 -1.09 -30.31
CA GLY A 179 35.16 -1.63 -29.65
C GLY A 179 35.99 -0.56 -28.93
N GLY A 180 37.21 -0.95 -28.55
CA GLY A 180 38.14 -0.08 -27.82
C GLY A 180 37.93 -0.09 -26.31
N THR A 181 38.89 0.52 -25.60
CA THR A 181 38.91 0.61 -24.14
C THR A 181 38.86 2.07 -23.73
N TYR A 182 37.93 2.41 -22.84
CA TYR A 182 37.71 3.74 -22.30
C TYR A 182 37.83 3.65 -20.78
N SER A 183 38.84 4.29 -20.22
CA SER A 183 39.18 4.13 -18.80
C SER A 183 39.28 5.48 -18.11
N SER A 184 38.92 5.53 -16.83
CA SER A 184 39.28 6.62 -15.93
C SER A 184 39.90 6.08 -14.64
N THR A 185 40.87 6.83 -14.14
CA THR A 185 41.55 6.61 -12.86
C THR A 185 41.54 7.84 -11.97
N ASN A 186 40.90 8.93 -12.41
CA ASN A 186 40.87 10.19 -11.68
C ASN A 186 39.75 10.19 -10.63
N ASP A 187 39.91 11.07 -9.64
CA ASP A 187 38.87 11.35 -8.64
C ASP A 187 37.66 12.03 -9.32
N ASP A 188 36.45 11.70 -8.86
CA ASP A 188 35.20 12.35 -9.30
C ASP A 188 35.03 12.43 -10.83
N GLU A 189 35.39 11.36 -11.55
CA GLU A 189 35.39 11.35 -13.02
C GLU A 189 34.78 10.05 -13.57
N ASN A 190 33.80 10.17 -14.44
CA ASN A 190 33.26 9.03 -15.18
C ASN A 190 34.22 8.59 -16.29
N ALA A 191 34.31 7.29 -16.57
CA ALA A 191 35.11 6.82 -17.71
C ALA A 191 34.44 7.21 -19.05
N LEU A 192 33.11 7.06 -19.13
CA LEU A 192 32.28 7.52 -20.24
C LEU A 192 31.07 8.31 -19.71
N ARG A 193 30.82 9.47 -20.32
CA ARG A 193 29.74 10.38 -19.93
C ARG A 193 28.93 10.83 -21.14
N ALA A 194 27.61 10.70 -21.04
CA ALA A 194 26.65 11.33 -21.93
C ALA A 194 25.87 12.39 -21.16
N GLU A 195 25.83 13.63 -21.65
CA GLU A 195 25.15 14.74 -20.97
C GLU A 195 24.42 15.67 -21.93
N GLY A 196 23.36 16.32 -21.44
CA GLY A 196 22.49 17.18 -22.25
C GLY A 196 21.54 16.39 -23.15
N ALA A 197 21.02 17.05 -24.20
CA ALA A 197 20.09 16.44 -25.14
C ALA A 197 20.83 15.79 -26.31
N ILE A 198 21.49 14.66 -26.06
CA ILE A 198 22.26 13.91 -27.06
C ILE A 198 21.76 12.48 -27.21
N THR A 199 22.00 11.86 -28.36
CA THR A 199 21.88 10.41 -28.56
C THR A 199 23.21 9.81 -28.97
N ALA A 200 23.67 8.75 -28.30
CA ALA A 200 24.93 8.08 -28.63
C ALA A 200 24.82 6.55 -28.58
N HIS A 201 25.79 5.86 -29.19
CA HIS A 201 25.83 4.41 -29.34
C HIS A 201 27.19 3.82 -28.95
N LEU A 202 27.20 2.82 -28.07
CA LEU A 202 28.38 2.06 -27.66
C LEU A 202 28.21 0.60 -28.10
N ASN A 203 29.06 0.12 -28.99
CA ASN A 203 28.97 -1.24 -29.54
C ASN A 203 30.24 -2.04 -29.20
N GLY A 204 30.14 -3.01 -28.28
CA GLY A 204 31.24 -3.90 -27.93
C GLY A 204 32.42 -3.20 -27.26
N VAL A 205 32.20 -2.07 -26.58
CA VAL A 205 33.25 -1.29 -25.91
C VAL A 205 33.65 -1.93 -24.57
N THR A 206 34.89 -1.71 -24.14
CA THR A 206 35.35 -1.99 -22.77
C THR A 206 35.46 -0.69 -21.99
N VAL A 207 34.80 -0.61 -20.84
CA VAL A 207 34.79 0.57 -19.97
C VAL A 207 35.37 0.22 -18.60
N GLU A 208 36.30 1.03 -18.10
CA GLU A 208 37.02 0.73 -16.86
C GLU A 208 37.10 1.95 -15.92
N LYS A 209 36.48 1.86 -14.75
CA LYS A 209 36.69 2.79 -13.64
C LYS A 209 37.40 2.08 -12.48
N THR A 210 38.72 2.04 -12.55
CA THR A 210 39.53 1.14 -11.72
C THR A 210 40.30 1.80 -10.59
N ALA A 211 40.43 3.13 -10.61
CA ALA A 211 41.02 3.92 -9.54
C ALA A 211 40.34 5.30 -9.45
N GLY A 212 40.74 6.11 -8.48
CA GLY A 212 40.17 7.45 -8.23
C GLY A 212 39.04 7.41 -7.21
N THR A 213 39.11 8.30 -6.24
CA THR A 213 38.18 8.40 -5.10
C THR A 213 36.92 9.18 -5.47
N ALA A 214 35.80 8.82 -4.84
CA ALA A 214 34.62 9.66 -4.83
C ALA A 214 34.71 10.61 -3.63
N SER A 215 34.57 11.92 -3.87
CA SER A 215 34.57 12.93 -2.81
C SER A 215 33.31 12.89 -1.93
N SER A 216 32.26 12.20 -2.38
CA SER A 216 31.01 12.00 -1.65
C SER A 216 30.37 10.67 -2.01
N SER A 217 30.14 9.83 -1.00
CA SER A 217 29.37 8.57 -1.12
C SER A 217 27.95 8.81 -1.60
N ASP A 218 27.33 9.88 -1.09
CA ASP A 218 25.97 10.28 -1.40
C ASP A 218 25.89 10.75 -2.84
N ALA A 219 26.84 11.56 -3.31
CA ALA A 219 26.86 11.98 -4.71
C ALA A 219 27.16 10.84 -5.68
N SER A 220 27.95 9.85 -5.27
CA SER A 220 28.11 8.60 -6.02
C SER A 220 26.79 7.83 -6.12
N SER A 221 26.10 7.64 -4.98
CA SER A 221 24.85 6.88 -4.93
C SER A 221 23.69 7.59 -5.62
N PHE A 222 23.55 8.90 -5.44
CA PHE A 222 22.37 9.63 -5.89
C PHE A 222 22.55 10.26 -7.27
N TYR A 223 23.78 10.58 -7.68
CA TYR A 223 24.06 11.41 -8.86
C TYR A 223 25.10 10.82 -9.81
N GLY A 224 25.62 9.62 -9.54
CA GLY A 224 26.58 8.94 -10.41
C GLY A 224 27.99 9.56 -10.47
N LEU A 225 28.38 10.33 -9.45
CA LEU A 225 29.65 11.10 -9.37
C LEU A 225 30.89 10.38 -9.93
N ASN A 226 31.05 9.09 -9.60
CA ASN A 226 32.23 8.31 -9.96
C ASN A 226 31.91 7.09 -10.83
N ALA A 227 30.71 7.02 -11.42
CA ALA A 227 30.25 5.86 -12.20
C ALA A 227 31.15 5.58 -13.41
N ALA A 228 31.30 4.31 -13.81
CA ALA A 228 32.06 3.96 -15.01
C ALA A 228 31.38 4.49 -16.28
N ILE A 229 30.06 4.30 -16.39
CA ILE A 229 29.23 4.95 -17.41
C ILE A 229 28.16 5.78 -16.71
N LEU A 230 28.07 7.06 -17.06
CA LEU A 230 27.01 7.95 -16.61
C LEU A 230 26.27 8.56 -17.82
N ALA A 231 24.95 8.47 -17.81
CA ALA A 231 24.07 9.31 -18.62
C ALA A 231 23.28 10.25 -17.70
N LEU A 232 23.25 11.54 -18.03
CA LEU A 232 22.49 12.54 -17.26
C LEU A 232 21.73 13.51 -18.17
N ASP A 233 20.78 14.22 -17.58
CA ASP A 233 19.84 15.13 -18.26
C ASP A 233 18.98 14.37 -19.28
N ASN A 234 18.78 14.90 -20.49
CA ASN A 234 17.94 14.26 -21.51
C ASN A 234 18.74 13.34 -22.46
N ALA A 235 19.86 12.81 -22.01
CA ALA A 235 20.74 11.99 -22.85
C ALA A 235 20.12 10.61 -23.10
N ILE A 236 20.26 10.11 -24.33
CA ILE A 236 19.87 8.76 -24.73
C ILE A 236 21.12 7.97 -25.09
N LEU A 237 21.47 6.98 -24.28
CA LEU A 237 22.64 6.15 -24.49
C LEU A 237 22.25 4.72 -24.84
N ASN A 238 22.69 4.24 -25.99
CA ASN A 238 22.41 2.88 -26.46
C ASN A 238 23.69 2.05 -26.38
N ILE A 239 23.68 0.96 -25.61
CA ILE A 239 24.83 0.11 -25.32
C ILE A 239 24.51 -1.31 -25.77
N ALA A 240 25.39 -1.91 -26.58
CA ALA A 240 25.22 -3.27 -27.06
C ALA A 240 26.55 -4.02 -27.00
N GLY A 241 26.60 -5.12 -26.23
CA GLY A 241 27.81 -5.91 -26.06
C GLY A 241 28.85 -5.24 -25.16
N GLY A 242 30.04 -5.83 -25.10
CA GLY A 242 31.18 -5.24 -24.40
C GLY A 242 31.21 -5.56 -22.90
N SER A 243 32.04 -4.83 -22.17
CA SER A 243 32.27 -5.06 -20.74
C SER A 243 32.47 -3.77 -19.96
N VAL A 244 31.91 -3.70 -18.76
CA VAL A 244 32.12 -2.60 -17.79
C VAL A 244 32.76 -3.16 -16.53
N THR A 245 33.86 -2.54 -16.10
CA THR A 245 34.56 -2.90 -14.86
C THR A 245 34.66 -1.67 -13.97
N ALA A 246 34.09 -1.74 -12.77
CA ALA A 246 34.09 -0.64 -11.81
C ALA A 246 34.59 -1.12 -10.45
N THR A 247 35.86 -0.81 -10.14
CA THR A 247 36.54 -1.30 -8.92
C THR A 247 36.93 -0.17 -7.97
N ALA A 248 36.74 1.09 -8.37
CA ALA A 248 37.03 2.25 -7.54
C ALA A 248 35.89 2.54 -6.55
N GLU A 249 36.20 3.19 -5.42
CA GLU A 249 35.20 3.62 -4.43
C GLU A 249 34.13 4.53 -5.08
N GLY A 250 32.86 4.23 -4.83
CA GLY A 250 31.70 4.96 -5.36
C GLY A 250 31.49 4.82 -6.87
N ALA A 251 32.19 3.89 -7.54
CA ALA A 251 32.10 3.70 -8.98
C ALA A 251 31.01 2.70 -9.35
N ASN A 252 29.77 3.19 -9.51
CA ASN A 252 28.67 2.40 -10.06
C ASN A 252 29.00 1.92 -11.49
N GLY A 253 28.48 0.77 -11.89
CA GLY A 253 28.71 0.21 -13.22
C GLY A 253 28.13 1.09 -14.32
N VAL A 254 26.81 1.18 -14.38
CA VAL A 254 26.07 1.97 -15.38
C VAL A 254 24.96 2.73 -14.68
N PHE A 255 24.94 4.06 -14.84
CA PHE A 255 24.06 4.95 -14.07
C PHE A 255 23.28 5.90 -14.98
N ALA A 256 21.96 5.93 -14.85
CA ALA A 256 21.08 6.91 -15.51
C ALA A 256 20.52 7.89 -14.48
N TYR A 257 20.72 9.19 -14.70
CA TYR A 257 20.34 10.25 -13.77
C TYR A 257 19.54 11.37 -14.45
N ASN A 258 18.70 12.07 -13.68
CA ASN A 258 18.08 13.34 -14.09
C ASN A 258 17.30 13.29 -15.43
N GLY A 259 16.49 12.24 -15.63
CA GLY A 259 15.70 12.06 -16.86
C GLY A 259 16.39 11.29 -17.99
N ALA A 260 17.66 10.92 -17.83
CA ALA A 260 18.40 10.26 -18.90
C ALA A 260 17.83 8.88 -19.20
N THR A 261 18.02 8.39 -20.43
CA THR A 261 17.60 7.06 -20.86
C THR A 261 18.80 6.23 -21.29
N ILE A 262 18.96 5.06 -20.67
CA ILE A 262 19.94 4.06 -21.10
C ILE A 262 19.21 2.82 -21.64
N ASN A 263 19.53 2.44 -22.87
CA ASN A 263 19.15 1.14 -23.44
C ASN A 263 20.41 0.28 -23.49
N ILE A 264 20.48 -0.81 -22.74
CA ILE A 264 21.68 -1.65 -22.63
C ILE A 264 21.35 -3.11 -22.88
N LYS A 265 22.19 -3.81 -23.67
CA LYS A 265 22.01 -5.25 -23.90
C LYS A 265 23.31 -6.01 -24.10
N ASP A 266 23.27 -7.31 -23.80
CA ASP A 266 24.35 -8.26 -24.05
C ASP A 266 25.71 -7.86 -23.44
N THR A 267 25.69 -7.06 -22.36
CA THR A 267 26.88 -6.50 -21.71
C THR A 267 27.20 -7.21 -20.41
N THR A 268 28.49 -7.44 -20.15
CA THR A 268 28.98 -7.92 -18.85
C THR A 268 29.42 -6.75 -17.97
N ILE A 269 28.93 -6.67 -16.74
CA ILE A 269 29.23 -5.60 -15.79
C ILE A 269 29.77 -6.24 -14.51
N ASN A 270 30.98 -5.84 -14.09
CA ASN A 270 31.63 -6.32 -12.87
C ASN A 270 31.92 -5.13 -11.95
N VAL A 271 31.33 -5.14 -10.76
CA VAL A 271 31.44 -4.06 -9.79
C VAL A 271 31.98 -4.59 -8.47
N THR A 272 33.12 -4.06 -8.06
CA THR A 272 33.75 -4.41 -6.77
C THR A 272 34.15 -3.20 -5.95
N GLY A 273 33.89 -1.99 -6.43
CA GLY A 273 34.13 -0.76 -5.70
C GLY A 273 33.27 -0.65 -4.45
N GLY A 274 33.78 -0.04 -3.37
CA GLY A 274 32.97 0.25 -2.20
C GLY A 274 31.83 1.23 -2.55
N ASN A 275 30.67 1.11 -1.89
CA ASN A 275 29.49 1.94 -2.15
C ASN A 275 29.00 1.98 -3.61
N ALA A 276 29.33 0.96 -4.41
CA ALA A 276 28.99 0.90 -5.83
C ALA A 276 28.00 -0.23 -6.17
N GLY A 277 27.00 0.08 -7.00
CA GLY A 277 26.01 -0.84 -7.56
C GLY A 277 26.27 -1.22 -9.02
N GLY A 278 25.54 -2.22 -9.50
CA GLY A 278 25.61 -2.72 -10.88
C GLY A 278 25.03 -1.74 -11.90
N ILE A 279 23.76 -1.92 -12.22
CA ILE A 279 22.95 -0.96 -13.00
C ILE A 279 22.09 -0.11 -12.05
N GLU A 280 22.01 1.18 -12.31
CA GLU A 280 21.40 2.13 -11.37
C GLU A 280 20.61 3.25 -12.05
N VAL A 281 19.45 3.60 -11.47
CA VAL A 281 18.66 4.79 -11.84
C VAL A 281 18.44 5.67 -10.61
N ALA A 282 18.44 6.98 -10.80
CA ALA A 282 18.03 7.96 -9.79
C ALA A 282 17.54 9.25 -10.45
N GLY A 283 16.88 10.13 -9.69
CA GLY A 283 16.42 11.44 -10.17
C GLY A 283 15.53 11.37 -11.41
N GLY A 284 14.68 10.35 -11.54
CA GLY A 284 13.81 10.16 -12.70
C GLY A 284 14.51 9.58 -13.94
N GLY A 285 15.68 8.98 -13.78
CA GLY A 285 16.37 8.26 -14.85
C GLY A 285 15.60 7.00 -15.32
N ASN A 286 15.86 6.59 -16.56
CA ASN A 286 15.24 5.44 -17.22
C ASN A 286 16.31 4.45 -17.69
N LEU A 287 16.13 3.17 -17.40
CA LEU A 287 17.06 2.12 -17.83
C LEU A 287 16.31 0.89 -18.33
N TYR A 288 16.58 0.52 -19.58
CA TYR A 288 16.05 -0.67 -20.25
C TYR A 288 17.20 -1.63 -20.51
N ALA A 289 17.22 -2.76 -19.80
CA ALA A 289 18.28 -3.76 -19.87
C ALA A 289 17.78 -5.06 -20.52
N SER A 290 18.61 -5.68 -21.36
CA SER A 290 18.32 -7.01 -21.90
C SER A 290 19.53 -7.93 -21.87
N ASN A 291 19.38 -9.14 -21.32
CA ASN A 291 20.40 -10.20 -21.34
C ASN A 291 21.78 -9.72 -20.81
N LEU A 292 21.79 -9.05 -19.66
CA LEU A 292 23.05 -8.64 -19.03
C LEU A 292 23.63 -9.76 -18.17
N THR A 293 24.94 -9.68 -17.90
CA THR A 293 25.57 -10.41 -16.81
C THR A 293 26.16 -9.39 -15.85
N VAL A 294 25.56 -9.24 -14.67
CA VAL A 294 25.96 -8.26 -13.66
C VAL A 294 26.44 -8.98 -12.41
N ASN A 295 27.70 -8.73 -12.03
CA ASN A 295 28.27 -9.21 -10.78
C ASN A 295 28.62 -8.00 -9.91
N SER A 296 28.05 -7.92 -8.71
CA SER A 296 28.35 -6.84 -7.76
C SER A 296 28.73 -7.42 -6.40
N THR A 297 29.79 -6.90 -5.78
CA THR A 297 30.22 -7.42 -4.46
C THR A 297 29.80 -6.55 -3.28
N VAL A 298 29.32 -5.32 -3.52
CA VAL A 298 29.12 -4.34 -2.44
C VAL A 298 27.71 -3.77 -2.33
N LYS A 299 27.07 -3.41 -3.45
CA LYS A 299 25.66 -2.98 -3.47
C LYS A 299 24.87 -3.82 -4.47
N ALA A 300 23.58 -3.51 -4.58
CA ALA A 300 22.69 -4.28 -5.42
C ALA A 300 23.15 -4.33 -6.89
N ALA A 301 22.89 -5.48 -7.53
CA ALA A 301 23.17 -5.65 -8.96
C ALA A 301 22.19 -4.82 -9.81
N ILE A 302 20.93 -4.75 -9.35
CA ILE A 302 19.87 -3.89 -9.89
C ILE A 302 19.49 -2.90 -8.78
N ARG A 303 19.73 -1.61 -9.00
CA ARG A 303 19.57 -0.59 -7.96
C ARG A 303 18.77 0.61 -8.45
N SER A 304 18.04 1.22 -7.54
CA SER A 304 17.61 2.61 -7.69
C SER A 304 17.86 3.39 -6.40
N ASP A 305 17.99 4.70 -6.54
CA ASP A 305 18.17 5.62 -5.43
C ASP A 305 17.36 6.91 -5.64
N ARG A 306 17.52 7.87 -4.71
CA ARG A 306 16.72 9.10 -4.54
C ARG A 306 16.12 9.68 -5.83
N GLY A 307 14.83 9.98 -5.76
CA GLY A 307 14.09 10.68 -6.81
C GLY A 307 13.47 9.77 -7.86
N GLY A 308 13.38 8.47 -7.58
CA GLY A 308 12.67 7.50 -8.41
C GLY A 308 13.29 7.30 -9.79
N GLY A 309 12.47 6.80 -10.70
CA GLY A 309 12.86 6.44 -12.06
C GLY A 309 12.09 5.22 -12.53
N THR A 310 12.50 4.69 -13.68
CA THR A 310 11.93 3.45 -14.21
C THR A 310 13.06 2.52 -14.66
N MET A 311 12.98 1.26 -14.25
CA MET A 311 13.90 0.23 -14.73
C MET A 311 13.12 -0.98 -15.24
N VAL A 312 13.43 -1.40 -16.47
CA VAL A 312 12.89 -2.63 -17.05
C VAL A 312 14.05 -3.53 -17.46
N VAL A 313 14.04 -4.76 -16.95
CA VAL A 313 15.07 -5.76 -17.18
C VAL A 313 14.45 -6.99 -17.84
N ASP A 314 15.05 -7.45 -18.92
CA ASP A 314 14.60 -8.61 -19.70
C ASP A 314 15.73 -9.63 -19.87
N GLY A 315 15.67 -10.73 -19.11
CA GLY A 315 16.68 -11.77 -19.10
C GLY A 315 18.01 -11.37 -18.46
N GLY A 316 18.93 -12.34 -18.46
CA GLY A 316 20.28 -12.18 -17.92
C GLY A 316 20.45 -12.75 -16.51
N THR A 317 21.62 -12.50 -15.93
CA THR A 317 21.99 -12.96 -14.59
C THR A 317 22.57 -11.81 -13.78
N TYR A 318 22.02 -11.62 -12.58
CA TYR A 318 22.35 -10.53 -11.67
C TYR A 318 22.72 -11.14 -10.32
N THR A 319 24.00 -11.12 -9.98
CA THR A 319 24.56 -11.81 -8.81
C THR A 319 25.21 -10.83 -7.85
N THR A 320 24.94 -11.00 -6.55
CA THR A 320 25.66 -10.32 -5.46
C THR A 320 26.33 -11.31 -4.52
N SER A 321 27.58 -11.04 -4.08
CA SER A 321 28.39 -12.08 -3.37
C SER A 321 29.35 -11.62 -2.27
N GLY A 322 29.56 -10.31 -2.07
CA GLY A 322 30.71 -9.84 -1.27
C GLY A 322 30.40 -9.20 0.08
N SER A 323 29.15 -8.85 0.38
CA SER A 323 28.79 -8.18 1.64
C SER A 323 27.32 -8.38 2.01
N THR A 324 27.01 -8.25 3.30
CA THR A 324 25.63 -8.14 3.79
C THR A 324 25.07 -6.76 3.45
N GLY A 325 23.77 -6.66 3.14
CA GLY A 325 23.11 -5.43 2.69
C GLY A 325 23.32 -5.10 1.20
N ALA A 326 23.56 -6.13 0.38
CA ALA A 326 23.70 -6.04 -1.07
C ALA A 326 22.68 -6.97 -1.75
N PRO A 327 21.39 -6.60 -1.76
CA PRO A 327 20.37 -7.47 -2.34
C PRO A 327 20.54 -7.62 -3.85
N ALA A 328 19.89 -8.60 -4.48
CA ALA A 328 19.91 -8.68 -5.95
C ALA A 328 19.22 -7.45 -6.56
N VAL A 329 18.11 -7.01 -5.94
CA VAL A 329 17.37 -5.78 -6.27
C VAL A 329 17.20 -4.90 -5.03
N TYR A 330 17.57 -3.62 -5.14
CA TYR A 330 17.21 -2.58 -4.17
C TYR A 330 16.38 -1.50 -4.87
N SER A 331 15.16 -1.25 -4.38
CA SER A 331 14.19 -0.39 -5.05
C SER A 331 13.77 0.84 -4.24
N THR A 332 14.01 2.00 -4.83
CA THR A 332 13.39 3.30 -4.54
C THR A 332 12.78 3.90 -5.83
N ALA A 333 12.43 3.03 -6.78
CA ALA A 333 11.83 3.35 -8.07
C ALA A 333 10.84 2.25 -8.52
N ASP A 334 10.25 2.40 -9.71
CA ASP A 334 9.47 1.32 -10.33
C ASP A 334 10.39 0.38 -11.13
N ILE A 335 10.52 -0.86 -10.66
CA ILE A 335 11.40 -1.86 -11.26
C ILE A 335 10.58 -3.05 -11.76
N THR A 336 10.71 -3.38 -13.04
CA THR A 336 10.16 -4.62 -13.62
C THR A 336 11.28 -5.51 -14.12
N VAL A 337 11.26 -6.79 -13.76
CA VAL A 337 12.22 -7.79 -14.22
C VAL A 337 11.48 -8.98 -14.83
N ASN A 338 11.91 -9.41 -16.01
CA ASN A 338 11.34 -10.52 -16.76
C ASN A 338 12.42 -11.56 -17.06
N ASP A 339 12.10 -12.85 -16.97
CA ASP A 339 12.91 -13.96 -17.51
C ASP A 339 14.38 -14.00 -17.01
N ALA A 340 14.68 -13.42 -15.86
CA ALA A 340 16.04 -13.25 -15.35
C ALA A 340 16.37 -14.19 -14.17
N THR A 341 17.67 -14.40 -13.95
CA THR A 341 18.19 -15.02 -12.73
C THR A 341 18.72 -13.94 -11.79
N LEU A 342 18.16 -13.86 -10.58
CA LEU A 342 18.54 -12.93 -9.53
C LEU A 342 19.08 -13.72 -8.34
N ASN A 343 20.37 -13.54 -8.00
CA ASN A 343 21.01 -14.33 -6.96
C ASN A 343 21.79 -13.45 -5.97
N ALA A 344 21.28 -13.33 -4.75
CA ALA A 344 22.01 -12.74 -3.64
C ALA A 344 22.62 -13.85 -2.76
N GLU A 345 23.94 -14.04 -2.86
CA GLU A 345 24.64 -15.13 -2.17
C GLU A 345 24.80 -14.89 -0.66
N THR A 346 24.70 -13.63 -0.21
CA THR A 346 24.98 -13.21 1.17
C THR A 346 23.99 -12.19 1.75
N SER A 347 22.90 -11.88 1.03
CA SER A 347 21.95 -10.82 1.38
C SER A 347 20.51 -11.21 1.06
N GLU A 348 19.58 -10.31 1.35
CA GLU A 348 18.20 -10.34 0.89
C GLU A 348 18.14 -10.51 -0.64
N ALA A 349 17.14 -11.18 -1.17
CA ALA A 349 16.91 -11.17 -2.61
C ALA A 349 16.45 -9.79 -3.08
N ILE A 350 15.45 -9.22 -2.41
CA ILE A 350 14.74 -8.01 -2.85
C ILE A 350 14.49 -7.09 -1.66
N VAL A 351 14.72 -5.79 -1.85
CA VAL A 351 14.34 -4.74 -0.91
C VAL A 351 13.54 -3.67 -1.65
N VAL A 352 12.36 -3.33 -1.13
CA VAL A 352 11.48 -2.27 -1.65
C VAL A 352 11.27 -1.23 -0.56
N GLU A 353 11.55 0.02 -0.87
CA GLU A 353 11.44 1.12 0.08
C GLU A 353 10.35 2.13 -0.32
N GLY A 354 9.45 2.46 0.60
CA GLY A 354 8.46 3.53 0.45
C GLY A 354 7.53 3.36 -0.74
N LEU A 355 7.12 4.47 -1.36
CA LEU A 355 6.20 4.51 -2.50
C LEU A 355 6.86 4.03 -3.80
N ASN A 356 7.19 2.73 -3.87
CA ASN A 356 7.91 2.12 -4.98
C ASN A 356 7.49 0.67 -5.19
N SER A 357 7.84 0.13 -6.36
CA SER A 357 7.41 -1.21 -6.74
C SER A 357 8.54 -2.08 -7.32
N VAL A 358 8.43 -3.39 -7.08
CA VAL A 358 9.19 -4.42 -7.80
C VAL A 358 8.21 -5.45 -8.36
N THR A 359 8.20 -5.61 -9.68
CA THR A 359 7.41 -6.63 -10.39
C THR A 359 8.34 -7.65 -11.06
N LEU A 360 8.16 -8.93 -10.76
CA LEU A 360 8.97 -10.03 -11.28
C LEU A 360 8.10 -10.99 -12.10
N ASN A 361 8.46 -11.23 -13.36
CA ASN A 361 7.76 -12.16 -14.24
C ASN A 361 8.70 -13.29 -14.66
N ASN A 362 8.33 -14.53 -14.35
CA ASN A 362 9.08 -15.74 -14.72
C ASN A 362 10.59 -15.66 -14.35
N CYS A 363 10.89 -15.11 -13.18
CA CYS A 363 12.26 -14.96 -12.68
C CYS A 363 12.66 -16.14 -11.78
N THR A 364 13.93 -16.50 -11.80
CA THR A 364 14.54 -17.39 -10.79
C THR A 364 15.27 -16.55 -9.77
N VAL A 365 14.79 -16.53 -8.53
CA VAL A 365 15.23 -15.58 -7.50
C VAL A 365 15.70 -16.33 -6.26
N SER A 366 16.88 -15.98 -5.75
CA SER A 366 17.39 -16.51 -4.48
C SER A 366 18.09 -15.44 -3.63
N GLY A 367 17.86 -15.50 -2.32
CA GLY A 367 18.59 -14.74 -1.32
C GLY A 367 19.10 -15.63 -0.19
N ASN A 368 20.08 -15.13 0.55
CA ASN A 368 20.78 -15.85 1.61
C ASN A 368 21.32 -14.85 2.66
N MET A 369 20.42 -14.02 3.19
CA MET A 369 20.72 -13.17 4.32
C MET A 369 20.97 -14.06 5.54
N THR A 370 22.18 -14.09 6.08
CA THR A 370 22.51 -14.93 7.26
C THR A 370 22.79 -14.10 8.51
N GLY A 371 22.73 -12.77 8.38
CA GLY A 371 22.96 -11.80 9.44
C GLY A 371 22.56 -10.41 8.98
N SER A 372 22.33 -9.52 9.93
CA SER A 372 21.96 -8.15 9.64
C SER A 372 23.18 -7.21 9.61
N THR A 373 23.03 -6.09 8.91
CA THR A 373 23.99 -4.99 8.87
C THR A 373 23.86 -4.08 10.10
N GLY A 374 24.24 -4.54 11.28
CA GLY A 374 24.09 -3.77 12.51
C GLY A 374 24.22 -4.69 13.71
N ASN A 375 24.81 -4.20 14.79
CA ASN A 375 25.15 -5.02 15.96
C ASN A 375 23.94 -5.26 16.88
N SER A 376 22.73 -5.38 16.33
CA SER A 376 21.47 -5.58 17.05
C SER A 376 20.98 -7.02 16.85
N ASP A 377 20.85 -7.75 17.95
CA ASP A 377 20.20 -9.07 17.99
C ASP A 377 18.68 -9.00 17.70
N ALA A 378 18.14 -7.79 17.46
CA ALA A 378 16.73 -7.50 17.20
C ALA A 378 16.37 -7.53 15.70
N ASP A 379 17.34 -7.77 14.81
CA ASP A 379 17.11 -7.70 13.38
C ASP A 379 16.49 -9.00 12.86
N ASN A 380 15.37 -8.87 12.15
CA ASN A 380 14.78 -9.97 11.40
C ASN A 380 15.70 -10.36 10.24
N ILE A 381 15.98 -11.67 10.08
CA ILE A 381 16.65 -12.20 8.90
C ILE A 381 15.56 -12.56 7.89
N HIS A 382 15.66 -12.02 6.68
CA HIS A 382 14.63 -12.17 5.66
C HIS A 382 15.19 -12.25 4.24
N ASN A 383 14.35 -12.71 3.33
CA ASN A 383 14.64 -12.79 1.90
C ASN A 383 14.10 -11.59 1.12
N VAL A 384 12.89 -11.12 1.45
CA VAL A 384 12.27 -9.94 0.82
C VAL A 384 11.83 -8.96 1.88
N MET A 385 12.24 -7.69 1.76
CA MET A 385 11.89 -6.62 2.70
C MET A 385 11.04 -5.55 2.01
N LEU A 386 9.95 -5.13 2.67
CA LEU A 386 9.19 -3.94 2.29
C LEU A 386 9.14 -3.00 3.50
N TYR A 387 9.70 -1.78 3.36
CA TYR A 387 9.84 -0.86 4.49
C TYR A 387 9.92 0.61 4.11
N GLN A 388 9.88 1.49 5.10
CA GLN A 388 10.24 2.90 4.94
C GLN A 388 11.37 3.27 5.92
N SER A 389 12.47 3.85 5.41
CA SER A 389 13.61 4.24 6.28
C SER A 389 13.43 5.57 7.01
N MET A 390 12.55 6.46 6.54
CA MET A 390 12.43 7.86 6.97
C MET A 390 13.67 8.72 6.69
N SER A 391 14.62 8.28 5.85
CA SER A 391 15.80 9.06 5.46
C SER A 391 15.47 10.24 4.54
N GLY A 392 14.35 10.17 3.83
CA GLY A 392 13.97 11.08 2.75
C GLY A 392 14.49 10.67 1.37
N ASP A 393 15.09 9.48 1.23
CA ASP A 393 15.55 8.95 -0.07
C ASP A 393 14.40 8.41 -0.92
N ALA A 394 13.45 7.73 -0.28
CA ALA A 394 12.18 7.31 -0.88
C ALA A 394 11.02 8.19 -0.39
N GLU A 395 10.06 8.46 -1.28
CA GLU A 395 8.79 9.07 -0.91
C GLU A 395 8.01 8.13 0.03
N VAL A 396 7.34 8.70 1.03
CA VAL A 396 6.48 7.92 1.94
C VAL A 396 5.23 7.47 1.21
N GLY A 397 4.97 6.17 1.21
CA GLY A 397 3.76 5.58 0.64
C GLY A 397 3.85 4.06 0.54
N ASN A 398 2.94 3.48 -0.25
CA ASN A 398 2.77 2.04 -0.35
C ASN A 398 3.92 1.37 -1.12
N SER A 399 4.59 0.41 -0.49
CA SER A 399 5.58 -0.45 -1.14
C SER A 399 4.90 -1.63 -1.81
N SER A 400 5.23 -1.95 -3.06
CA SER A 400 4.62 -3.08 -3.77
C SER A 400 5.65 -4.11 -4.22
N PHE A 401 5.33 -5.39 -3.98
CA PHE A 401 6.05 -6.53 -4.54
C PHE A 401 5.07 -7.45 -5.26
N GLU A 402 5.31 -7.68 -6.54
CA GLU A 402 4.52 -8.58 -7.36
C GLU A 402 5.41 -9.64 -8.00
N MET A 403 4.99 -10.91 -7.93
CA MET A 403 5.69 -11.99 -8.63
C MET A 403 4.72 -12.95 -9.29
N THR A 404 4.91 -13.17 -10.59
CA THR A 404 4.16 -14.13 -11.40
C THR A 404 5.10 -15.13 -12.03
N ASP A 405 4.80 -16.43 -11.90
CA ASP A 405 5.61 -17.54 -12.37
C ASP A 405 7.05 -17.54 -11.79
N GLY A 406 7.89 -18.49 -12.21
CA GLY A 406 9.28 -18.60 -11.76
C GLY A 406 9.43 -19.18 -10.36
N SER A 407 10.51 -18.83 -9.67
CA SER A 407 10.81 -19.33 -8.32
C SER A 407 11.42 -18.28 -7.41
N LEU A 408 11.09 -18.35 -6.12
CA LEU A 408 11.64 -17.51 -5.06
C LEU A 408 12.14 -18.40 -3.91
N THR A 409 13.44 -18.36 -3.68
CA THR A 409 14.12 -19.18 -2.67
C THR A 409 14.72 -18.31 -1.57
N ALA A 410 14.24 -18.49 -0.35
CA ALA A 410 14.89 -18.02 0.86
C ALA A 410 15.82 -19.13 1.37
N ASN A 411 17.14 -18.96 1.20
CA ASN A 411 18.11 -19.93 1.76
C ASN A 411 18.30 -19.77 3.27
N SER A 412 17.91 -18.61 3.82
CA SER A 412 17.94 -18.29 5.24
C SER A 412 16.92 -17.18 5.53
N GLY A 413 16.38 -17.19 6.75
CA GLY A 413 15.42 -16.18 7.20
C GLY A 413 14.01 -16.37 6.67
N ASP A 414 13.15 -15.45 7.09
CA ASP A 414 11.76 -15.38 6.67
C ASP A 414 11.65 -15.08 5.17
N MET A 415 10.58 -15.53 4.51
CA MET A 415 10.40 -15.19 3.09
C MET A 415 10.13 -13.69 2.92
N PHE A 416 9.20 -13.14 3.71
CA PHE A 416 8.83 -11.73 3.65
C PHE A 416 8.89 -11.07 5.02
N TYR A 417 9.44 -9.86 5.06
CA TYR A 417 9.41 -8.97 6.22
C TYR A 417 8.83 -7.60 5.83
N VAL A 418 7.77 -7.19 6.51
CA VAL A 418 7.09 -5.90 6.29
C VAL A 418 7.11 -5.08 7.57
N THR A 419 7.54 -3.82 7.47
CA THR A 419 7.74 -2.98 8.64
C THR A 419 7.71 -1.49 8.30
N ASN A 420 7.17 -0.66 9.19
CA ASN A 420 7.16 0.80 9.09
C ASN A 420 6.58 1.38 7.78
N THR A 421 5.76 0.63 7.06
CA THR A 421 5.15 1.07 5.81
C THR A 421 3.84 0.34 5.56
N GLU A 422 3.02 0.92 4.69
CA GLU A 422 1.97 0.18 3.99
C GLU A 422 2.59 -0.58 2.83
N SER A 423 2.12 -1.82 2.62
CA SER A 423 2.67 -2.72 1.62
C SER A 423 1.61 -3.56 0.94
N GLN A 424 1.84 -3.83 -0.35
CA GLN A 424 1.13 -4.84 -1.13
C GLN A 424 2.10 -5.95 -1.56
N ILE A 425 1.68 -7.19 -1.38
CA ILE A 425 2.37 -8.37 -1.89
C ILE A 425 1.38 -9.15 -2.76
N ALA A 426 1.70 -9.38 -4.04
CA ALA A 426 0.90 -10.21 -4.93
C ALA A 426 1.73 -11.37 -5.49
N LEU A 427 1.27 -12.60 -5.28
CA LEU A 427 1.95 -13.82 -5.74
C LEU A 427 1.03 -14.65 -6.62
N SER A 428 1.52 -15.05 -7.79
CA SER A 428 0.80 -16.00 -8.64
C SER A 428 1.68 -17.05 -9.29
N ASN A 429 1.36 -18.33 -9.04
CA ASN A 429 2.04 -19.48 -9.63
C ASN A 429 3.58 -19.48 -9.45
N VAL A 430 4.06 -18.97 -8.32
CA VAL A 430 5.49 -18.92 -7.98
C VAL A 430 5.91 -20.18 -7.23
N ASP A 431 7.03 -20.80 -7.62
CA ASP A 431 7.64 -21.89 -6.84
C ASP A 431 8.41 -21.32 -5.63
N LEU A 432 7.87 -21.50 -4.43
CA LEU A 432 8.40 -20.94 -3.20
C LEU A 432 9.22 -21.98 -2.43
N THR A 433 10.45 -21.64 -2.08
CA THR A 433 11.28 -22.44 -1.16
C THR A 433 11.65 -21.62 0.06
N LEU A 434 11.13 -22.01 1.22
CA LEU A 434 11.35 -21.35 2.50
C LEU A 434 12.47 -22.04 3.30
N ALA A 435 13.26 -21.27 4.04
CA ALA A 435 14.27 -21.79 4.93
C ALA A 435 13.64 -22.56 6.11
N ALA A 436 14.37 -23.52 6.68
CA ALA A 436 13.92 -24.18 7.91
C ALA A 436 13.86 -23.17 9.08
N ASP A 437 12.94 -23.40 10.02
CA ASP A 437 12.79 -22.59 11.25
C ASP A 437 12.59 -21.09 10.97
N SER A 438 11.83 -20.76 9.91
CA SER A 438 11.52 -19.39 9.50
C SER A 438 10.04 -19.21 9.19
N ASN A 439 9.57 -17.97 9.22
CA ASN A 439 8.21 -17.61 8.85
C ASN A 439 8.10 -17.40 7.34
N PHE A 440 6.93 -17.73 6.79
CA PHE A 440 6.59 -17.27 5.46
C PHE A 440 6.44 -15.74 5.44
N LEU A 441 5.77 -15.15 6.42
CA LEU A 441 5.59 -13.70 6.51
C LEU A 441 5.71 -13.22 7.94
N THR A 442 6.51 -12.17 8.14
CA THR A 442 6.54 -11.39 9.38
C THR A 442 6.13 -9.95 9.09
N VAL A 443 5.09 -9.46 9.77
CA VAL A 443 4.67 -8.04 9.74
C VAL A 443 4.81 -7.47 11.15
N ALA A 444 5.83 -6.65 11.35
CA ALA A 444 6.16 -6.18 12.70
C ALA A 444 6.86 -4.83 12.71
N GLY A 445 6.71 -4.11 13.82
CA GLY A 445 7.58 -2.99 14.14
C GLY A 445 8.99 -3.43 14.49
N ASN A 446 9.88 -2.45 14.64
CA ASN A 446 11.24 -2.63 15.11
C ASN A 446 11.51 -1.74 16.34
N ASP A 447 12.66 -1.90 16.98
CA ASP A 447 13.01 -1.16 18.20
C ASP A 447 13.52 0.28 17.95
N GLY A 448 13.54 0.72 16.69
CA GLY A 448 14.03 2.03 16.24
C GLY A 448 15.55 2.17 16.28
N SER A 449 16.30 1.15 16.71
CA SER A 449 17.77 1.24 16.92
C SER A 449 18.54 1.50 15.63
N ARG A 450 17.97 1.13 14.49
CA ARG A 450 18.53 1.38 13.16
C ARG A 450 18.16 2.75 12.57
N GLY A 451 17.44 3.58 13.33
CA GLY A 451 17.08 4.93 12.93
C GLY A 451 15.88 5.03 11.99
N TRP A 452 15.17 3.92 11.71
CA TRP A 452 13.98 3.90 10.88
C TRP A 452 12.73 3.47 11.65
N GLY A 453 11.73 4.36 11.64
CA GLY A 453 10.49 4.22 12.40
C GLY A 453 10.60 4.65 13.86
N THR A 454 9.46 4.77 14.52
CA THR A 454 9.37 5.03 15.97
C THR A 454 8.91 3.77 16.68
N ALA A 455 9.71 3.24 17.61
CA ALA A 455 9.39 2.03 18.36
C ALA A 455 7.99 2.12 19.00
N GLY A 456 7.16 1.09 18.76
CA GLY A 456 5.77 1.06 19.23
C GLY A 456 4.77 1.78 18.32
N SER A 457 5.21 2.37 17.21
CA SER A 457 4.36 3.05 16.22
C SER A 457 4.86 2.87 14.77
N ASN A 458 5.70 1.87 14.54
CA ASN A 458 6.36 1.54 13.28
C ASN A 458 5.96 0.16 12.75
N GLY A 459 4.77 -0.33 13.12
CA GLY A 459 4.22 -1.57 12.58
C GLY A 459 4.06 -1.52 11.06
N GLY A 460 4.06 -2.69 10.43
CA GLY A 460 3.74 -2.81 9.00
C GLY A 460 2.24 -2.90 8.78
N LYS A 461 1.75 -2.41 7.64
CA LYS A 461 0.39 -2.64 7.17
C LYS A 461 0.46 -3.41 5.85
N CYS A 462 0.18 -4.71 5.86
CA CYS A 462 0.38 -5.57 4.69
C CYS A 462 -0.95 -6.05 4.10
N SER A 463 -1.11 -5.96 2.79
CA SER A 463 -2.09 -6.74 2.03
C SER A 463 -1.36 -7.78 1.20
N LEU A 464 -1.63 -9.07 1.44
CA LEU A 464 -1.04 -10.17 0.69
C LEU A 464 -2.13 -10.89 -0.11
N THR A 465 -2.01 -10.87 -1.44
CA THR A 465 -2.90 -11.62 -2.34
C THR A 465 -2.17 -12.80 -2.97
N ALA A 466 -2.71 -13.99 -2.78
CA ALA A 466 -2.20 -15.24 -3.33
C ALA A 466 -3.19 -15.81 -4.35
N SER A 467 -2.76 -15.97 -5.60
CA SER A 467 -3.60 -16.45 -6.72
C SER A 467 -2.99 -17.67 -7.40
N LYS A 468 -3.65 -18.83 -7.41
CA LYS A 468 -3.06 -20.11 -7.88
C LYS A 468 -1.72 -20.41 -7.22
N GLN A 469 -1.61 -20.04 -5.95
CA GLN A 469 -0.36 -20.02 -5.23
C GLN A 469 -0.36 -21.08 -4.14
N THR A 470 0.76 -21.76 -3.93
CA THR A 470 0.97 -22.61 -2.76
C THR A 470 1.86 -21.87 -1.79
N LEU A 471 1.36 -21.64 -0.58
CA LEU A 471 2.05 -21.01 0.54
C LEU A 471 2.32 -22.05 1.62
N THR A 472 3.53 -22.04 2.20
CA THR A 472 3.90 -22.92 3.31
C THR A 472 4.82 -22.17 4.27
N GLY A 473 4.60 -22.34 5.56
CA GLY A 473 5.32 -21.65 6.63
C GLY A 473 4.36 -20.88 7.54
N ASP A 474 4.84 -20.45 8.70
CA ASP A 474 4.02 -19.71 9.65
C ASP A 474 3.97 -18.20 9.31
N ILE A 475 2.96 -17.51 9.81
CA ILE A 475 2.81 -16.06 9.68
C ILE A 475 2.80 -15.43 11.08
N ALA A 476 3.60 -14.38 11.26
CA ALA A 476 3.68 -13.60 12.49
C ALA A 476 3.31 -12.14 12.23
N VAL A 477 2.36 -11.60 13.00
CA VAL A 477 1.90 -10.21 12.94
C VAL A 477 1.86 -9.65 14.36
N ASP A 478 2.64 -8.61 14.63
CA ASP A 478 2.71 -8.02 15.97
C ASP A 478 1.49 -7.16 16.34
N ALA A 479 1.41 -6.75 17.60
CA ALA A 479 0.26 -6.02 18.15
C ALA A 479 0.06 -4.60 17.58
N ILE A 480 1.01 -4.06 16.83
CA ILE A 480 0.93 -2.72 16.23
C ILE A 480 0.86 -2.78 14.70
N SER A 481 0.82 -3.98 14.12
CA SER A 481 0.82 -4.23 12.69
C SER A 481 -0.52 -4.78 12.20
N THR A 482 -0.76 -4.66 10.90
CA THR A 482 -1.96 -5.19 10.25
C THR A 482 -1.63 -6.12 9.08
N LEU A 483 -2.49 -7.12 8.86
CA LEU A 483 -2.44 -7.99 7.71
C LEU A 483 -3.85 -8.23 7.15
N ASP A 484 -3.99 -8.09 5.84
CA ASP A 484 -5.11 -8.63 5.05
C ASP A 484 -4.56 -9.73 4.13
N LEU A 485 -4.86 -10.98 4.44
CA LEU A 485 -4.42 -12.16 3.69
C LEU A 485 -5.54 -12.69 2.80
N ILE A 486 -5.37 -12.63 1.49
CA ILE A 486 -6.37 -13.05 0.50
C ILE A 486 -5.88 -14.31 -0.22
N LEU A 487 -6.58 -15.42 -0.03
CA LEU A 487 -6.34 -16.70 -0.70
C LEU A 487 -7.41 -16.91 -1.78
N GLN A 488 -7.05 -16.66 -3.04
CA GLN A 488 -7.96 -16.73 -4.19
C GLN A 488 -7.46 -17.67 -5.29
N ASP A 489 -8.30 -17.91 -6.29
CA ASP A 489 -7.96 -18.70 -7.48
C ASP A 489 -7.34 -20.09 -7.17
N SER A 490 -7.97 -20.83 -6.24
CA SER A 490 -7.48 -22.16 -5.82
C SER A 490 -6.09 -22.14 -5.18
N SER A 491 -5.76 -21.07 -4.47
CA SER A 491 -4.55 -21.01 -3.66
C SER A 491 -4.64 -21.90 -2.43
N THR A 492 -3.48 -22.37 -1.96
CA THR A 492 -3.39 -23.18 -0.75
C THR A 492 -2.41 -22.55 0.23
N PHE A 493 -2.76 -22.56 1.51
CA PHE A 493 -1.87 -22.16 2.60
C PHE A 493 -1.75 -23.30 3.60
N THR A 494 -0.52 -23.70 3.93
CA THR A 494 -0.24 -24.67 5.00
C THR A 494 0.67 -24.01 6.04
N GLY A 495 0.11 -23.67 7.20
CA GLY A 495 0.81 -22.90 8.22
C GLY A 495 -0.09 -22.48 9.37
N SER A 496 0.51 -21.93 10.41
CA SER A 496 -0.19 -21.28 11.53
C SER A 496 -0.02 -19.77 11.46
N ILE A 497 -0.95 -19.03 12.06
CA ILE A 497 -0.89 -17.57 12.15
C ILE A 497 -0.92 -17.17 13.63
N ASN A 498 0.09 -16.43 14.09
CA ASN A 498 0.20 -15.97 15.48
C ASN A 498 -0.02 -17.07 16.53
N SER A 499 0.63 -18.22 16.35
CA SER A 499 0.49 -19.38 17.26
C SER A 499 0.96 -19.12 18.69
N ASP A 500 1.70 -18.02 18.90
CA ASP A 500 2.09 -17.47 20.20
C ASP A 500 0.96 -16.68 20.91
N LYS A 501 -0.22 -16.57 20.29
CA LYS A 501 -1.41 -15.83 20.75
C LYS A 501 -1.26 -14.31 20.71
N THR A 502 -0.27 -13.79 20.00
CA THR A 502 -0.16 -12.35 19.76
C THR A 502 -1.40 -11.87 19.01
N THR A 503 -2.06 -10.85 19.55
CA THR A 503 -3.23 -10.22 18.90
C THR A 503 -2.73 -9.03 18.10
N ALA A 504 -2.77 -9.13 16.78
CA ALA A 504 -2.44 -8.05 15.87
C ALA A 504 -3.46 -6.90 15.97
N ALA A 505 -3.11 -5.70 15.47
CA ALA A 505 -4.06 -4.59 15.40
C ALA A 505 -5.23 -4.91 14.45
N THR A 506 -4.93 -5.57 13.33
CA THR A 506 -5.92 -6.20 12.44
C THR A 506 -5.26 -7.36 11.71
N LEU A 507 -5.91 -8.51 11.65
CA LEU A 507 -5.45 -9.68 10.91
C LEU A 507 -6.67 -10.34 10.29
N LYS A 508 -6.98 -9.95 9.06
CA LYS A 508 -8.05 -10.51 8.25
C LYS A 508 -7.51 -11.64 7.38
N VAL A 509 -8.25 -12.74 7.33
CA VAL A 509 -8.03 -13.82 6.37
C VAL A 509 -9.26 -13.94 5.49
N THR A 510 -9.09 -13.67 4.20
CA THR A 510 -10.08 -13.92 3.15
C THR A 510 -9.79 -15.26 2.48
N LEU A 511 -10.70 -16.23 2.60
CA LEU A 511 -10.57 -17.55 1.98
C LEU A 511 -11.62 -17.72 0.88
N GLU A 512 -11.25 -17.42 -0.36
CA GLU A 512 -12.21 -17.56 -1.46
C GLU A 512 -12.54 -19.02 -1.77
N LYS A 513 -13.70 -19.22 -2.39
CA LYS A 513 -14.18 -20.55 -2.79
C LYS A 513 -13.16 -21.28 -3.66
N GLY A 514 -12.82 -22.50 -3.24
CA GLY A 514 -11.89 -23.37 -3.93
C GLY A 514 -10.43 -23.20 -3.51
N SER A 515 -10.10 -22.16 -2.74
CA SER A 515 -8.84 -22.07 -2.01
C SER A 515 -8.90 -22.89 -0.71
N SER A 516 -7.76 -23.16 -0.10
CA SER A 516 -7.70 -23.91 1.17
C SER A 516 -6.65 -23.40 2.14
N TRP A 517 -6.95 -23.49 3.43
CA TRP A 517 -5.98 -23.27 4.49
C TRP A 517 -5.92 -24.49 5.42
N LYS A 518 -4.75 -25.09 5.53
CA LYS A 518 -4.45 -26.18 6.45
C LYS A 518 -3.64 -25.68 7.64
N LEU A 519 -4.16 -25.88 8.85
CA LEU A 519 -3.47 -25.48 10.08
C LEU A 519 -2.31 -26.43 10.42
N THR A 520 -1.20 -25.85 10.87
CA THR A 520 -0.06 -26.57 11.48
C THR A 520 0.07 -26.31 12.99
N GLY A 521 -0.75 -25.42 13.52
CA GLY A 521 -0.80 -24.98 14.91
C GLY A 521 -2.09 -24.22 15.19
N ASP A 522 -2.41 -24.02 16.47
CA ASP A 522 -3.48 -23.09 16.85
C ASP A 522 -3.17 -21.72 16.26
N SER A 523 -4.17 -21.09 15.66
CA SER A 523 -4.01 -19.83 14.90
C SER A 523 -4.93 -18.75 15.43
N TYR A 524 -4.47 -17.51 15.45
CA TYR A 524 -5.17 -16.38 16.06
C TYR A 524 -5.27 -15.25 15.05
N ILE A 525 -6.49 -14.92 14.65
CA ILE A 525 -6.80 -13.86 13.67
C ILE A 525 -7.91 -12.96 14.21
N THR A 526 -8.08 -11.76 13.66
CA THR A 526 -9.14 -10.84 14.09
C THR A 526 -10.41 -11.02 13.28
N GLU A 527 -10.29 -11.41 12.00
CA GLU A 527 -11.43 -11.58 11.10
C GLU A 527 -11.20 -12.75 10.14
N PHE A 528 -12.24 -13.54 9.92
CA PHE A 528 -12.27 -14.59 8.90
C PHE A 528 -13.44 -14.34 7.95
N ASP A 529 -13.15 -14.25 6.66
CA ASP A 529 -14.13 -14.00 5.61
C ASP A 529 -13.93 -15.03 4.50
N GLY A 530 -14.75 -16.07 4.41
CA GLY A 530 -14.52 -17.06 3.36
C GLY A 530 -15.28 -18.37 3.43
N ASP A 531 -14.98 -19.22 2.45
CA ASP A 531 -15.52 -20.57 2.33
C ASP A 531 -14.88 -21.50 3.36
N ALA A 532 -15.56 -21.65 4.50
CA ALA A 532 -15.21 -22.55 5.59
C ALA A 532 -14.84 -23.98 5.15
N SER A 533 -15.37 -24.47 4.02
CA SER A 533 -15.06 -25.81 3.52
C SER A 533 -13.61 -25.97 3.05
N GLY A 534 -12.91 -24.86 2.79
CA GLY A 534 -11.48 -24.84 2.49
C GLY A 534 -10.58 -24.88 3.73
N LEU A 535 -11.12 -24.75 4.95
CA LEU A 535 -10.33 -24.80 6.18
C LEU A 535 -10.14 -26.25 6.66
N ASP A 536 -8.92 -26.75 6.61
CA ASP A 536 -8.49 -28.00 7.26
C ASP A 536 -7.85 -27.68 8.61
N THR A 537 -8.61 -27.85 9.69
CA THR A 537 -8.12 -27.57 11.04
C THR A 537 -7.02 -28.52 11.47
N ASN A 538 -6.89 -29.70 10.85
CA ASN A 538 -5.80 -30.65 11.09
C ASN A 538 -5.56 -30.96 12.59
N GLY A 539 -6.63 -30.92 13.40
CA GLY A 539 -6.58 -31.17 14.85
C GLY A 539 -6.22 -29.95 15.72
N TYR A 540 -6.04 -28.77 15.13
CA TYR A 540 -5.80 -27.49 15.80
C TYR A 540 -7.08 -26.63 15.83
N THR A 541 -6.99 -25.50 16.54
CA THR A 541 -8.09 -24.54 16.64
C THR A 541 -7.74 -23.23 15.95
N LEU A 542 -8.60 -22.76 15.05
CA LEU A 542 -8.59 -21.37 14.60
C LEU A 542 -9.35 -20.54 15.63
N TYR A 543 -8.77 -19.44 16.10
CA TYR A 543 -9.41 -18.45 16.95
C TYR A 543 -9.63 -17.17 16.14
N VAL A 544 -10.88 -16.74 16.03
CA VAL A 544 -11.26 -15.49 15.38
C VAL A 544 -11.74 -14.54 16.46
N ASN A 545 -11.05 -13.41 16.60
CA ASN A 545 -11.28 -12.43 17.66
C ASN A 545 -11.32 -13.07 19.06
N GLY A 546 -10.43 -14.03 19.32
CA GLY A 546 -10.33 -14.75 20.59
C GLY A 546 -11.36 -15.88 20.79
N VAL A 547 -12.29 -16.10 19.86
CA VAL A 547 -13.31 -17.16 19.92
C VAL A 547 -12.90 -18.32 19.03
N ALA A 548 -13.01 -19.56 19.54
CA ALA A 548 -12.71 -20.76 18.76
C ALA A 548 -13.70 -20.89 17.59
N TYR A 549 -13.17 -21.09 16.40
CA TYR A 549 -13.92 -21.37 15.18
C TYR A 549 -14.45 -22.81 15.21
N ASP A 550 -15.76 -22.99 15.13
CA ASP A 550 -16.43 -24.30 15.18
C ASP A 550 -17.08 -24.71 13.84
N GLY A 551 -16.84 -23.95 12.78
CA GLY A 551 -17.42 -24.19 11.45
C GLY A 551 -18.68 -23.38 11.16
N ASP A 552 -19.15 -22.57 12.10
CA ASP A 552 -20.30 -21.67 11.92
C ASP A 552 -20.01 -20.28 12.52
N LEU A 553 -19.01 -19.59 11.98
CA LEU A 553 -19.01 -18.12 12.06
C LEU A 553 -19.98 -17.63 11.01
N ALA A 554 -21.23 -17.42 11.40
CA ALA A 554 -22.08 -16.49 10.67
C ALA A 554 -21.29 -15.19 10.48
N ALA A 555 -21.04 -14.84 9.22
CA ALA A 555 -20.42 -13.58 8.84
C ALA A 555 -21.12 -12.42 9.59
N THR A 556 -20.33 -11.58 10.27
CA THR A 556 -20.68 -10.23 10.72
C THR A 556 -22.01 -10.07 11.49
N GLY A 557 -21.94 -10.21 12.82
CA GLY A 557 -22.84 -9.57 13.80
C GLY A 557 -24.27 -10.11 13.91
N ASN A 558 -24.53 -10.99 14.87
CA ASN A 558 -25.91 -11.38 15.23
C ASN A 558 -26.67 -10.24 15.92
N ILE A 559 -25.93 -9.29 16.49
CA ILE A 559 -26.43 -8.03 17.06
C ILE A 559 -25.50 -6.88 16.68
N ASN A 560 -26.06 -5.82 16.08
CA ASN A 560 -25.33 -4.60 15.73
C ASN A 560 -25.84 -3.43 16.56
N TYR A 561 -24.94 -2.54 16.97
CA TYR A 561 -25.30 -1.39 17.77
C TYR A 561 -24.35 -0.22 17.59
N ALA A 562 -24.88 0.99 17.74
CA ALA A 562 -24.15 2.25 17.66
C ALA A 562 -24.60 3.18 18.78
N THR A 563 -23.73 4.08 19.19
CA THR A 563 -24.04 5.09 20.22
C THR A 563 -23.80 6.50 19.69
N HIS A 564 -24.63 7.43 20.16
CA HIS A 564 -24.46 8.87 19.94
C HIS A 564 -23.67 9.45 21.12
N VAL A 565 -22.46 9.93 20.86
CA VAL A 565 -21.52 10.42 21.88
C VAL A 565 -21.44 11.94 21.85
N GLN A 566 -21.43 12.56 23.03
CA GLN A 566 -21.25 14.00 23.19
C GLN A 566 -20.08 14.53 22.35
N ASN A 567 -20.32 15.62 21.61
CA ASN A 567 -19.36 16.31 20.74
C ASN A 567 -18.82 15.50 19.55
N ILE A 568 -19.18 14.22 19.42
CA ILE A 568 -18.75 13.34 18.32
C ILE A 568 -19.93 13.05 17.38
N GLY A 569 -21.10 12.76 17.95
CA GLY A 569 -22.26 12.31 17.20
C GLY A 569 -22.40 10.78 17.19
N TRP A 570 -23.13 10.25 16.21
CA TRP A 570 -23.23 8.81 16.00
C TRP A 570 -21.89 8.22 15.58
N GLN A 571 -21.43 7.21 16.32
CA GLN A 571 -20.30 6.39 15.92
C GLN A 571 -20.72 5.33 14.91
N ASN A 572 -19.74 4.71 14.24
CA ASN A 572 -19.97 3.54 13.42
C ASN A 572 -20.61 2.41 14.24
N ALA A 573 -21.49 1.62 13.61
CA ALA A 573 -22.06 0.44 14.23
C ALA A 573 -20.95 -0.60 14.50
N VAL A 574 -21.04 -1.24 15.64
CA VAL A 574 -20.20 -2.36 16.07
C VAL A 574 -21.08 -3.57 16.36
N SER A 575 -20.47 -4.74 16.50
CA SER A 575 -21.21 -6.00 16.68
C SER A 575 -20.68 -6.81 17.86
N ASP A 576 -21.54 -7.65 18.44
CA ASP A 576 -21.24 -8.75 19.37
C ASP A 576 -19.94 -8.58 20.22
N GLY A 577 -20.05 -7.84 21.31
CA GLY A 577 -19.01 -7.67 22.33
C GLY A 577 -18.03 -6.55 22.06
N ALA A 578 -18.05 -5.95 20.87
CA ALA A 578 -17.22 -4.78 20.57
C ALA A 578 -17.69 -3.52 21.33
N LEU A 579 -16.76 -2.65 21.70
CA LEU A 579 -17.10 -1.40 22.39
C LEU A 579 -17.82 -0.42 21.44
N SER A 580 -18.99 0.08 21.84
CA SER A 580 -19.56 1.31 21.29
C SER A 580 -19.51 2.43 22.34
N GLY A 581 -18.91 3.57 22.00
CA GLY A 581 -18.73 4.71 22.90
C GLY A 581 -17.27 5.10 23.09
N THR A 582 -16.92 5.60 24.28
CA THR A 582 -15.55 6.00 24.64
C THR A 582 -15.18 5.53 26.03
N VAL A 583 -13.90 5.24 26.26
CA VAL A 583 -13.36 4.94 27.58
C VAL A 583 -12.26 5.95 27.90
N GLY A 584 -12.33 6.59 29.08
CA GLY A 584 -11.30 7.51 29.56
C GLY A 584 -11.34 8.92 28.96
N GLN A 585 -12.26 9.19 28.03
CA GLN A 585 -12.41 10.51 27.40
C GLN A 585 -13.39 11.44 28.13
N SER A 586 -14.10 10.93 29.15
CA SER A 586 -15.11 11.67 29.91
C SER A 586 -16.28 12.22 29.07
N LEU A 587 -16.62 11.54 27.96
CA LEU A 587 -17.74 11.89 27.10
C LEU A 587 -18.96 11.03 27.42
N ARG A 588 -20.16 11.64 27.48
CA ARG A 588 -21.42 10.92 27.73
C ARG A 588 -21.98 10.29 26.46
N LEU A 589 -22.63 9.15 26.63
CA LEU A 589 -23.62 8.66 25.66
C LEU A 589 -24.90 9.49 25.79
N GLU A 590 -25.53 9.81 24.66
CA GLU A 590 -26.80 10.56 24.57
C GLU A 590 -27.90 9.74 23.90
N GLY A 591 -27.54 8.75 23.08
CA GLY A 591 -28.47 7.84 22.41
C GLY A 591 -27.81 6.54 21.98
N ILE A 592 -28.63 5.54 21.66
CA ILE A 592 -28.20 4.22 21.18
C ILE A 592 -29.19 3.66 20.16
N THR A 593 -28.68 2.93 19.16
CA THR A 593 -29.46 2.04 18.29
C THR A 593 -28.91 0.63 18.42
N ILE A 594 -29.80 -0.36 18.44
CA ILE A 594 -29.50 -1.79 18.48
C ILE A 594 -30.43 -2.49 17.49
N GLU A 595 -29.90 -3.41 16.70
CA GLU A 595 -30.65 -4.26 15.76
C GLU A 595 -30.17 -5.71 15.83
N SER A 596 -31.08 -6.66 15.69
CA SER A 596 -30.72 -8.06 15.49
C SER A 596 -30.52 -8.35 14.01
N GLY A 597 -29.43 -9.06 13.68
CA GLY A 597 -29.18 -9.59 12.34
C GLY A 597 -29.85 -10.94 12.06
N ILE A 598 -30.59 -11.51 13.03
CA ILE A 598 -31.14 -12.86 12.95
C ILE A 598 -32.63 -12.83 12.59
N ASP A 599 -33.00 -13.46 11.47
CA ASP A 599 -34.41 -13.55 11.05
C ASP A 599 -35.30 -14.18 12.13
N GLY A 600 -36.42 -13.53 12.43
CA GLY A 600 -37.35 -13.96 13.48
C GLY A 600 -36.87 -13.78 14.92
N LEU A 601 -35.71 -13.16 15.15
CA LEU A 601 -35.27 -12.64 16.46
C LEU A 601 -35.37 -11.11 16.44
N GLY A 602 -36.15 -10.53 17.33
CA GLY A 602 -36.24 -9.08 17.50
C GLY A 602 -35.53 -8.63 18.78
N ILE A 603 -35.27 -7.33 18.88
CA ILE A 603 -34.71 -6.72 20.09
C ILE A 603 -35.50 -5.49 20.51
N GLU A 604 -35.75 -5.38 21.82
CA GLU A 604 -36.34 -4.19 22.44
C GLU A 604 -35.42 -3.65 23.53
N TYR A 605 -35.29 -2.33 23.60
CA TYR A 605 -34.43 -1.67 24.59
C TYR A 605 -35.00 -0.33 25.04
N ALA A 606 -34.64 0.05 26.26
CA ALA A 606 -35.01 1.32 26.86
C ALA A 606 -33.81 1.90 27.61
N THR A 607 -33.68 3.22 27.60
CA THR A 607 -32.63 3.95 28.31
C THR A 607 -33.20 4.81 29.43
N HIS A 608 -32.44 4.96 30.53
CA HIS A 608 -32.70 5.92 31.58
C HIS A 608 -31.93 7.20 31.27
N VAL A 609 -32.65 8.31 31.06
CA VAL A 609 -32.06 9.58 30.63
C VAL A 609 -32.13 10.63 31.73
N GLN A 610 -31.07 11.42 31.86
CA GLN A 610 -31.02 12.53 32.79
C GLN A 610 -32.28 13.41 32.73
N ASN A 611 -32.84 13.73 33.91
CA ASN A 611 -34.04 14.57 34.09
C ASN A 611 -35.35 14.02 33.48
N ILE A 612 -35.31 12.86 32.81
CA ILE A 612 -36.47 12.22 32.18
C ILE A 612 -36.81 10.91 32.91
N GLY A 613 -35.79 10.12 33.25
CA GLY A 613 -35.94 8.78 33.80
C GLY A 613 -35.96 7.71 32.71
N TRP A 614 -36.51 6.54 33.03
CA TRP A 614 -36.73 5.46 32.07
C TRP A 614 -37.71 5.89 30.97
N GLN A 615 -37.28 5.75 29.72
CA GLN A 615 -38.15 5.92 28.55
C GLN A 615 -38.89 4.62 28.20
N ASP A 616 -39.83 4.71 27.25
CA ASP A 616 -40.51 3.56 26.67
C ASP A 616 -39.51 2.68 25.87
N TYR A 617 -39.85 1.40 25.73
CA TYR A 617 -39.09 0.48 24.88
C TYR A 617 -39.21 0.88 23.40
N VAL A 618 -38.10 0.81 22.69
CA VAL A 618 -38.01 0.91 21.24
C VAL A 618 -37.51 -0.41 20.65
N ALA A 619 -37.85 -0.67 19.39
CA ALA A 619 -37.49 -1.90 18.68
C ALA A 619 -36.29 -1.70 17.74
N ASP A 620 -35.81 -2.78 17.14
CA ASP A 620 -34.72 -2.86 16.16
C ASP A 620 -34.48 -1.57 15.34
N GLY A 621 -33.25 -1.06 15.41
CA GLY A 621 -32.78 0.11 14.66
C GLY A 621 -33.33 1.46 15.11
N THR A 622 -34.26 1.51 16.08
CA THR A 622 -34.88 2.78 16.53
C THR A 622 -34.08 3.43 17.65
N VAL A 623 -33.81 4.73 17.57
CA VAL A 623 -33.03 5.45 18.60
C VAL A 623 -33.72 5.40 19.98
N SER A 624 -32.99 4.97 21.02
CA SER A 624 -33.34 5.19 22.43
C SER A 624 -32.40 6.24 23.03
N GLY A 625 -32.95 7.27 23.67
CA GLY A 625 -32.18 8.38 24.25
C GLY A 625 -32.66 9.75 23.77
N THR A 626 -31.75 10.70 23.60
CA THR A 626 -32.04 12.03 23.07
C THR A 626 -30.95 12.52 22.13
N GLU A 627 -31.36 13.15 21.02
CA GLU A 627 -30.44 13.82 20.10
C GLU A 627 -30.55 15.33 20.24
N GLY A 628 -29.41 16.02 20.29
CA GLY A 628 -29.35 17.49 20.32
C GLY A 628 -29.83 18.16 21.62
N GLN A 629 -30.23 17.39 22.64
CA GLN A 629 -30.72 17.90 23.92
C GLN A 629 -29.64 17.99 25.00
N SER A 630 -28.43 17.46 24.73
CA SER A 630 -27.31 17.44 25.68
C SER A 630 -27.62 16.69 27.00
N LEU A 631 -28.49 15.67 26.96
CA LEU A 631 -28.81 14.85 28.12
C LEU A 631 -28.03 13.52 28.06
N ARG A 632 -27.48 13.09 29.20
CA ARG A 632 -26.77 11.80 29.31
C ARG A 632 -27.72 10.63 29.46
N LEU A 633 -27.32 9.49 28.90
CA LEU A 633 -27.79 8.18 29.34
C LEU A 633 -27.15 7.84 30.69
N GLU A 634 -27.92 7.23 31.59
CA GLU A 634 -27.47 6.80 32.92
C GLU A 634 -27.61 5.29 33.13
N ALA A 635 -28.56 4.65 32.44
CA ALA A 635 -28.76 3.19 32.44
C ALA A 635 -29.46 2.71 31.15
N ILE A 636 -29.43 1.39 30.92
CA ILE A 636 -30.09 0.71 29.81
C ILE A 636 -30.63 -0.66 30.24
N LYS A 637 -31.69 -1.13 29.58
CA LYS A 637 -32.15 -2.52 29.62
C LYS A 637 -32.55 -2.98 28.23
N ILE A 638 -32.24 -4.24 27.93
CA ILE A 638 -32.33 -4.84 26.59
C ILE A 638 -32.95 -6.23 26.72
N GLN A 639 -33.98 -6.52 25.92
CA GLN A 639 -34.67 -7.81 25.92
C GLN A 639 -34.89 -8.32 24.50
N LEU A 640 -34.87 -9.65 24.35
CA LEU A 640 -35.13 -10.31 23.08
C LEU A 640 -36.64 -10.52 22.87
N THR A 641 -37.08 -10.40 21.63
CA THR A 641 -38.45 -10.63 21.19
C THR A 641 -38.48 -11.48 19.92
N GLY A 642 -39.68 -11.75 19.38
CA GLY A 642 -39.84 -12.55 18.17
C GLY A 642 -39.84 -14.07 18.41
N THR A 643 -39.97 -14.82 17.31
CA THR A 643 -40.13 -16.27 17.33
C THR A 643 -38.89 -17.06 17.76
N GLN A 644 -37.70 -16.44 17.69
CA GLN A 644 -36.43 -17.06 18.07
C GLN A 644 -35.94 -16.65 19.46
N ALA A 645 -36.66 -15.79 20.20
CA ALA A 645 -36.22 -15.28 21.51
C ALA A 645 -35.87 -16.37 22.53
N ASP A 646 -36.60 -17.50 22.52
CA ASP A 646 -36.36 -18.61 23.45
C ASP A 646 -35.07 -19.42 23.14
N LYS A 647 -34.41 -19.15 22.00
CA LYS A 647 -33.17 -19.81 21.58
C LYS A 647 -31.91 -19.04 21.94
N TYR A 648 -32.03 -17.81 22.42
CA TYR A 648 -30.88 -16.96 22.71
C TYR A 648 -31.00 -16.28 24.08
N ASP A 649 -29.87 -15.82 24.57
CA ASP A 649 -29.74 -14.89 25.69
C ASP A 649 -28.95 -13.67 25.20
N VAL A 650 -29.38 -12.46 25.60
CA VAL A 650 -28.63 -11.22 25.35
C VAL A 650 -27.95 -10.78 26.65
N TYR A 651 -26.65 -10.52 26.58
CA TYR A 651 -25.84 -9.99 27.67
C TYR A 651 -25.33 -8.60 27.30
N TYR A 652 -25.35 -7.67 28.25
CA TYR A 652 -24.82 -6.32 28.05
C TYR A 652 -24.24 -5.74 29.33
N ARG A 653 -23.20 -4.93 29.18
CA ARG A 653 -22.62 -4.15 30.28
C ARG A 653 -22.30 -2.74 29.80
N VAL A 654 -22.20 -1.82 30.74
CA VAL A 654 -21.91 -0.41 30.46
C VAL A 654 -20.72 0.08 31.27
N GLN A 655 -19.95 0.98 30.66
CA GLN A 655 -18.91 1.77 31.31
C GLN A 655 -19.58 3.00 31.93
N VAL A 656 -19.52 3.11 33.26
CA VAL A 656 -20.15 4.21 34.00
C VAL A 656 -19.10 5.14 34.57
N GLU A 657 -19.34 6.44 34.49
CA GLU A 657 -18.54 7.46 35.16
C GLU A 657 -18.28 7.09 36.64
N ASN A 658 -17.03 7.25 37.09
CA ASN A 658 -16.54 6.97 38.45
C ASN A 658 -16.61 5.50 38.92
N LEU A 659 -17.33 4.62 38.22
CA LEU A 659 -17.47 3.20 38.59
C LEU A 659 -16.73 2.26 37.62
N GLY A 660 -16.43 2.72 36.40
CA GLY A 660 -15.85 1.89 35.35
C GLY A 660 -16.87 0.89 34.79
N TRP A 661 -16.37 -0.24 34.30
CA TRP A 661 -17.19 -1.30 33.73
C TRP A 661 -17.95 -2.01 34.84
N LEU A 662 -19.27 -2.02 34.73
CA LEU A 662 -20.12 -2.81 35.61
C LEU A 662 -20.17 -4.28 35.16
N GLY A 663 -20.81 -5.13 35.97
CA GLY A 663 -21.12 -6.49 35.56
C GLY A 663 -22.11 -6.55 34.39
N TRP A 664 -22.28 -7.74 33.83
CA TRP A 664 -23.19 -7.99 32.72
C TRP A 664 -24.62 -8.20 33.22
N ALA A 665 -25.54 -7.39 32.70
CA ALA A 665 -26.98 -7.63 32.77
C ALA A 665 -27.39 -8.56 31.62
N SER A 666 -28.59 -9.16 31.74
CA SER A 666 -29.16 -9.95 30.66
C SER A 666 -30.68 -9.88 30.61
N ASN A 667 -31.24 -10.10 29.41
CA ASN A 667 -32.66 -10.35 29.17
C ASN A 667 -33.63 -9.45 29.95
N GLY A 668 -33.47 -8.13 29.83
CA GLY A 668 -34.34 -7.11 30.42
C GLY A 668 -33.87 -6.61 31.78
N ALA A 669 -32.83 -7.18 32.38
CA ALA A 669 -32.23 -6.67 33.61
C ALA A 669 -31.58 -5.29 33.42
N GLU A 670 -31.54 -4.44 34.43
CA GLU A 670 -30.99 -3.10 34.28
C GLU A 670 -29.45 -3.13 34.29
N SER A 671 -28.82 -2.24 33.51
CA SER A 671 -27.37 -2.02 33.50
C SER A 671 -27.07 -0.52 33.58
N GLY A 672 -26.18 -0.10 34.49
CA GLY A 672 -25.84 1.32 34.72
C GLY A 672 -26.23 1.81 36.12
N THR A 673 -26.72 3.05 36.22
CA THR A 673 -27.13 3.63 37.51
C THR A 673 -28.41 4.47 37.40
N ALA A 674 -29.19 4.51 38.48
CA ALA A 674 -30.30 5.45 38.65
C ALA A 674 -30.13 6.27 39.93
N GLY A 675 -30.41 7.57 39.85
CA GLY A 675 -30.33 8.51 41.00
C GLY A 675 -28.93 9.03 41.35
N TYR A 676 -27.85 8.43 40.82
CA TYR A 676 -26.48 8.89 41.04
C TYR A 676 -26.07 10.08 40.18
N GLY A 677 -26.71 10.25 39.02
CA GLY A 677 -26.35 11.28 38.06
C GLY A 677 -25.08 10.97 37.25
N TYR A 678 -24.63 9.72 37.21
CA TYR A 678 -23.45 9.30 36.45
C TYR A 678 -23.80 8.99 35.00
N ARG A 679 -22.94 9.45 34.07
CA ARG A 679 -23.10 9.16 32.64
C ARG A 679 -22.64 7.75 32.30
N LEU A 680 -23.28 7.16 31.30
CA LEU A 680 -22.67 6.09 30.51
C LEU A 680 -21.62 6.69 29.57
N GLU A 681 -20.49 6.01 29.41
CA GLU A 681 -19.41 6.39 28.49
C GLU A 681 -19.25 5.38 27.35
N GLY A 682 -19.62 4.11 27.57
CA GLY A 682 -19.56 3.05 26.55
C GLY A 682 -20.41 1.83 26.92
N ILE A 683 -20.64 0.96 25.94
CA ILE A 683 -21.46 -0.26 26.06
C ILE A 683 -20.86 -1.40 25.22
N GLU A 684 -21.03 -2.63 25.73
CA GLU A 684 -20.81 -3.88 24.99
C GLU A 684 -22.07 -4.75 25.08
N ILE A 685 -22.45 -5.39 23.98
CA ILE A 685 -23.64 -6.25 23.87
C ILE A 685 -23.24 -7.53 23.15
N VAL A 686 -23.57 -8.69 23.73
CA VAL A 686 -23.26 -10.02 23.19
C VAL A 686 -24.54 -10.84 23.11
N LEU A 687 -24.79 -11.46 21.97
CA LEU A 687 -25.83 -12.47 21.82
C LEU A 687 -25.23 -13.88 21.91
N VAL A 688 -25.82 -14.77 22.73
CA VAL A 688 -25.38 -16.17 22.86
C VAL A 688 -26.56 -17.13 22.75
N GLU A 689 -26.30 -18.39 22.38
CA GLU A 689 -27.34 -19.42 22.41
C GLU A 689 -27.84 -19.68 23.85
N LYS A 690 -29.13 -20.00 23.96
CA LYS A 690 -29.78 -20.28 25.24
C LYS A 690 -29.05 -21.39 25.99
N GLY A 691 -28.70 -21.12 27.24
CA GLY A 691 -28.03 -22.10 28.10
C GLY A 691 -26.50 -22.13 27.98
N THR A 692 -25.92 -21.25 27.16
CA THR A 692 -24.48 -20.97 27.19
C THR A 692 -24.09 -20.40 28.55
N ALA A 693 -23.04 -20.94 29.18
CA ALA A 693 -22.53 -20.39 30.43
C ALA A 693 -21.89 -19.02 30.18
N PHE A 694 -22.30 -18.01 30.93
CA PHE A 694 -21.79 -16.64 30.79
C PHE A 694 -21.42 -16.06 32.16
N ASP A 695 -20.19 -15.56 32.30
CA ASP A 695 -19.73 -14.92 33.54
C ASP A 695 -20.25 -13.49 33.62
N THR A 696 -21.18 -13.25 34.55
CA THR A 696 -21.81 -11.95 34.72
C THR A 696 -21.00 -10.98 35.58
N GLY A 697 -19.95 -11.47 36.25
CA GLY A 697 -19.07 -10.64 37.04
C GLY A 697 -19.76 -9.95 38.23
N SER A 698 -19.49 -8.66 38.40
CA SER A 698 -19.98 -7.85 39.52
C SER A 698 -21.43 -7.37 39.33
N ALA A 699 -21.92 -6.43 40.14
CA ALA A 699 -23.27 -5.92 39.96
C ALA A 699 -23.38 -5.11 38.66
N ALA A 700 -24.43 -5.35 37.88
CA ALA A 700 -24.68 -4.64 36.63
C ALA A 700 -25.39 -3.29 36.83
N PHE A 701 -26.06 -3.08 37.97
CA PHE A 701 -26.86 -1.90 38.23
C PHE A 701 -26.81 -1.41 39.69
N TYR A 702 -26.85 -0.09 39.87
CA TYR A 702 -26.93 0.56 41.18
C TYR A 702 -27.99 1.67 41.21
N GLU A 703 -28.79 1.70 42.28
CA GLU A 703 -29.81 2.74 42.50
C GLU A 703 -29.68 3.32 43.91
N THR A 704 -29.79 4.64 44.06
CA THR A 704 -29.83 5.28 45.38
C THR A 704 -31.19 5.03 46.04
N ALA A 705 -31.22 4.72 47.33
CA ALA A 705 -32.47 4.65 48.08
C ALA A 705 -33.21 6.00 48.02
N ALA A 706 -34.50 5.94 47.64
CA ALA A 706 -35.39 7.10 47.49
C ALA A 706 -35.57 7.93 48.77
#